data_AF-A0A8C5GD77-F1
#
_entry.id   AF-A0A8C5GD77-F1
#
_cell.length_a   1.000
_cell.length_b   1.000
_cell.length_c   1.000
_cell.angle_alpha   90.00
_cell.angle_beta   90.00
_cell.angle_gamma   90.00
#
_symmetry.space_group_name_H-M   'P 1'
#
loop_
_entity.id
_entity.type
_entity.pdbx_description
1 polymer ?
#
loop_
_entity_poly.entity_id
_entity_poly.type
_entity_poly.pdbx_seq_one_letter_code
_entity_poly.pdbx_strand_id
1 'polypeptide(L)'
;MTVETRSIRERSAVGRFPSVTLAIGEENDEKKEEQDENNPKQENACRRWLRKACPCCCPHAHDDDVTETIVTGIDEFDNEEETISEKPATESSELNELLLKVRSIDLVKSKSEENRKVHHTDLYQSNNLIIRRGQKFVMWITLSRPFNPTTDQLHLELKTGSLPVVSKETHVIVPLVKQLDQNSWGSRIIEQDSTKIKLMVNSPATAVIGHYRLTVETNSTSGQFVSEHNSANDVYILFNPWCEDDVVFLHSEEERQEYVLNDVGIIYYGTMNQIGERTWDYGQFDEGILAACLFVLEKSGTPPSGWADPVNVVRVVSAMINSVDDHGVIEGNWSGNYSGGSFPTMWSGSVEILKEYHKNKGTPVKYGQCWVFGGVVTTVLRSLGIPCRTVTNFSSAHDTDVSLTTDVYLDNNLEPLEHLNSDSVWNFHVWNDCWMARPDLPPGNGGWQAVDATPQQTSQGTFRCGPASLTAIRYGQVYLKHDAAFVFAEVNSDKIYWQRNVDGTFSQIYDEKNIVGHFISTKAVGSDDRNDITNLYKHPEGSEQERIAVETACSYGTKAKAYSAPTAQDVSVHVTMEDDGPRMGDDAELTITLQNSSSENRTVNLHSQVSVMYYTGVHKATVKKDTTDIDLLPNEEKSLNWTLDYKDYKNQLIDQAALMLTLLGRVVETRQVLATQFNFRLRTPDLIINPIGKAAVGEKMAVKISFTNPLPQVLKAVIFHVEGLGLLPPRKINYGDIDSHASVSITEHLVPTLSGKRKLLASMDCKQLTQVHGVSNITVSNKSTTAT
;
A
#
# COMPACT_ATOMS: atom_id res chain seq x y z
N MET A 1 14.04 43.50 -1.21
CA MET A 1 14.74 42.25 -1.55
C MET A 1 16.02 42.20 -0.74
N THR A 2 16.05 41.30 0.25
CA THR A 2 17.22 40.92 1.05
C THR A 2 16.88 39.52 1.55
N VAL A 3 17.78 38.56 1.37
CA VAL A 3 17.55 37.16 1.74
C VAL A 3 17.87 37.00 3.22
N GLU A 4 16.88 36.66 4.04
CA GLU A 4 17.13 36.24 5.42
C GLU A 4 17.59 34.78 5.45
N THR A 5 18.81 34.58 5.93
CA THR A 5 19.40 33.25 6.17
C THR A 5 18.68 32.54 7.30
N ARG A 6 18.09 31.37 7.02
CA ARG A 6 17.56 30.47 8.06
C ARG A 6 18.67 30.08 9.03
N SER A 7 18.39 30.23 10.33
CA SER A 7 19.25 29.76 11.41
C SER A 7 19.45 28.25 11.33
N ILE A 8 20.71 27.80 11.37
CA ILE A 8 21.06 26.38 11.45
C ILE A 8 20.90 25.95 12.91
N ARG A 9 19.84 25.21 13.23
CA ARG A 9 19.76 24.46 14.48
C ARG A 9 20.66 23.22 14.41
N GLU A 10 21.30 22.87 15.52
CA GLU A 10 22.17 21.71 15.63
C GLU A 10 21.40 20.40 15.35
N ARG A 11 22.01 19.52 14.54
CA ARG A 11 21.45 18.21 14.17
C ARG A 11 21.75 17.10 15.19
N SER A 12 22.48 17.39 16.26
CA SER A 12 23.13 16.40 17.15
C SER A 12 22.21 15.77 18.22
N ALA A 13 21.00 16.29 18.43
CA ALA A 13 20.16 15.97 19.58
C ALA A 13 18.94 15.07 19.30
N VAL A 14 18.68 14.68 18.05
CA VAL A 14 17.57 13.78 17.70
C VAL A 14 18.09 12.33 17.70
N GLY A 15 17.44 11.44 18.45
CA GLY A 15 17.71 9.99 18.42
C GLY A 15 18.88 9.46 19.27
N ARG A 16 19.59 10.28 20.07
CA ARG A 16 20.67 9.77 20.96
C ARG A 16 20.12 9.27 22.30
N PHE A 17 20.44 8.02 22.65
CA PHE A 17 20.26 7.47 24.00
C PHE A 17 21.53 7.70 24.83
N PRO A 18 21.46 8.19 26.10
CA PRO A 18 22.61 8.21 26.99
C PRO A 18 22.95 6.79 27.46
N SER A 19 24.22 6.40 27.39
CA SER A 19 24.71 5.16 28.02
C SER A 19 24.69 5.29 29.54
N VAL A 20 23.70 4.69 30.22
CA VAL A 20 23.56 4.76 31.68
C VAL A 20 24.24 3.57 32.36
N THR A 21 25.36 3.82 33.02
CA THR A 21 25.93 2.92 34.02
C THR A 21 25.25 3.20 35.37
N LEU A 22 24.58 2.21 35.96
CA LEU A 22 23.93 2.36 37.27
C LEU A 22 24.97 2.44 38.39
N ALA A 23 25.14 3.62 38.97
CA ALA A 23 25.80 3.82 40.26
C ALA A 23 24.75 3.84 41.39
N ILE A 24 25.05 3.17 42.51
CA ILE A 24 24.17 3.06 43.69
C ILE A 24 24.71 3.95 44.81
N GLY A 25 23.80 4.63 45.52
CA GLY A 25 24.06 5.42 46.74
C GLY A 25 24.19 6.93 46.48
N GLU A 26 23.78 7.83 47.38
CA GLU A 26 23.07 7.68 48.67
C GLU A 26 22.31 9.00 48.94
N GLU A 27 21.29 8.99 49.79
CA GLU A 27 20.52 10.21 50.14
C GLU A 27 21.36 11.23 50.92
N ASN A 28 21.10 12.52 50.75
CA ASN A 28 21.16 13.52 51.83
C ASN A 28 20.37 14.78 51.46
N ASP A 29 19.46 15.18 52.34
CA ASP A 29 18.75 16.46 52.32
C ASP A 29 19.67 17.62 52.76
N GLU A 30 19.51 18.81 52.18
CA GLU A 30 19.63 20.05 52.97
C GLU A 30 18.83 21.22 52.35
N LYS A 31 17.96 21.84 53.16
CA LYS A 31 17.23 23.07 52.81
C LYS A 31 18.04 24.30 53.21
N LYS A 32 17.89 25.41 52.47
CA LYS A 32 18.04 26.78 52.99
C LYS A 32 17.14 27.78 52.26
N GLU A 33 16.53 28.67 53.03
CA GLU A 33 15.75 29.84 52.60
C GLU A 33 16.52 31.15 52.88
N GLU A 34 15.87 32.28 52.53
CA GLU A 34 16.15 33.71 52.84
C GLU A 34 16.72 34.54 51.66
N GLN A 35 15.91 35.44 51.06
CA GLN A 35 15.69 36.88 51.38
C GLN A 35 16.81 37.81 50.84
N ASP A 36 16.60 39.08 50.50
CA ASP A 36 15.50 39.83 49.85
C ASP A 36 16.11 41.21 49.41
N GLU A 37 15.32 42.08 48.77
CA GLU A 37 15.57 43.52 48.50
C GLU A 37 16.76 43.94 47.57
N ASN A 38 16.40 44.51 46.41
CA ASN A 38 16.56 45.96 46.19
C ASN A 38 15.89 46.47 44.88
N ASN A 39 15.25 47.63 44.95
CA ASN A 39 14.69 48.41 43.83
C ASN A 39 15.50 49.73 43.77
N PRO A 40 15.75 50.36 42.59
CA PRO A 40 14.63 50.94 41.83
C PRO A 40 14.75 50.86 40.29
N LYS A 41 13.57 50.90 39.66
CA LYS A 41 13.28 51.13 38.23
C LYS A 41 14.30 52.01 37.48
N GLN A 42 14.90 51.48 36.41
CA GLN A 42 15.27 52.30 35.25
C GLN A 42 15.02 51.58 33.91
N GLU A 43 13.93 51.98 33.27
CA GLU A 43 13.64 51.73 31.85
C GLU A 43 14.54 52.64 30.97
N ASN A 44 14.92 52.35 29.73
CA ASN A 44 14.58 51.25 28.81
C ASN A 44 15.55 51.29 27.60
N ALA A 45 15.79 50.16 26.91
CA ALA A 45 16.29 50.18 25.52
C ALA A 45 15.15 50.01 24.48
N CYS A 46 14.04 49.37 24.85
CA CYS A 46 12.91 49.10 23.94
C CYS A 46 11.86 50.23 23.85
N ARG A 47 11.86 51.21 24.78
CA ARG A 47 10.97 52.40 24.68
C ARG A 47 11.29 53.37 23.54
N ARG A 48 12.39 53.19 22.79
CA ARG A 48 12.60 53.96 21.55
C ARG A 48 11.81 53.45 20.36
N TRP A 49 11.23 52.24 20.41
CA TRP A 49 10.52 51.65 19.27
C TRP A 49 8.99 51.65 19.43
N LEU A 50 8.46 51.39 20.63
CA LEU A 50 7.01 51.37 20.90
C LEU A 50 6.33 52.74 21.03
N ARG A 51 6.91 53.80 20.43
CA ARG A 51 6.24 55.11 20.23
C ARG A 51 5.43 55.20 18.92
N LYS A 52 4.90 54.06 18.46
CA LYS A 52 3.91 53.97 17.38
C LYS A 52 2.80 52.96 17.73
N ALA A 53 2.08 53.19 18.82
CA ALA A 53 0.82 52.49 19.12
C ALA A 53 -0.07 53.31 20.08
N CYS A 54 -1.35 53.48 19.73
CA CYS A 54 -2.44 54.14 20.49
C CYS A 54 -2.25 55.66 20.79
N PRO A 55 -3.35 56.44 20.91
CA PRO A 55 -4.45 56.26 21.87
C PRO A 55 -5.86 56.33 21.20
N CYS A 56 -7.03 56.23 21.86
CA CYS A 56 -7.41 56.00 23.27
C CYS A 56 -8.83 55.39 23.29
N CYS A 57 -9.19 54.71 24.38
CA CYS A 57 -10.59 54.54 24.78
C CYS A 57 -10.95 55.59 25.85
N CYS A 58 -12.13 56.22 25.70
CA CYS A 58 -12.85 57.02 26.72
C CYS A 58 -12.28 58.45 27.03
N PRO A 59 -13.08 59.38 27.62
CA PRO A 59 -14.07 60.19 26.88
C PRO A 59 -14.16 61.69 27.27
N HIS A 60 -14.85 62.52 26.44
CA HIS A 60 -15.42 63.89 26.64
C HIS A 60 -15.30 64.72 25.33
N ALA A 61 -16.13 65.71 24.98
CA ALA A 61 -17.48 66.17 25.40
C ALA A 61 -18.03 67.16 24.32
N HIS A 62 -19.32 67.54 24.39
CA HIS A 62 -20.10 68.40 23.46
C HIS A 62 -20.45 67.78 22.09
N ASP A 63 -21.69 67.87 21.55
CA ASP A 63 -22.95 68.49 22.02
C ASP A 63 -24.15 67.52 21.83
N ASP A 64 -25.06 67.50 22.81
CA ASP A 64 -26.40 66.87 22.75
C ASP A 64 -27.51 67.91 23.09
N ASP A 65 -28.77 67.47 22.87
CA ASP A 65 -30.02 67.91 23.53
C ASP A 65 -30.63 69.28 23.09
N VAL A 66 -31.95 69.56 23.12
CA VAL A 66 -33.18 68.85 23.62
C VAL A 66 -34.32 69.04 22.57
N THR A 67 -35.38 68.24 22.40
CA THR A 67 -36.62 68.09 23.24
C THR A 67 -37.55 67.02 22.60
N GLU A 68 -38.55 66.40 23.26
CA GLU A 68 -38.86 66.16 24.69
C GLU A 68 -39.80 64.92 24.82
N THR A 69 -40.12 64.53 26.06
CA THR A 69 -40.90 63.33 26.45
C THR A 69 -42.38 63.67 26.73
N ILE A 70 -43.30 62.66 26.71
CA ILE A 70 -44.52 62.47 27.58
C ILE A 70 -45.86 62.10 26.86
N VAL A 71 -46.25 60.81 27.01
CA VAL A 71 -47.56 60.17 27.39
C VAL A 71 -48.95 60.64 26.84
N THR A 72 -49.81 59.64 26.50
CA THR A 72 -51.32 59.52 26.52
C THR A 72 -52.17 59.59 25.21
N GLY A 73 -53.21 58.73 25.16
CA GLY A 73 -54.40 58.76 24.23
C GLY A 73 -54.21 58.02 22.89
N ILE A 74 -54.96 57.01 22.42
CA ILE A 74 -56.39 56.58 22.44
C ILE A 74 -57.28 57.25 21.36
N ASP A 75 -58.10 56.40 20.69
CA ASP A 75 -59.14 56.61 19.65
C ASP A 75 -58.70 56.97 18.20
N GLU A 76 -59.45 56.65 17.12
CA GLU A 76 -60.30 55.49 16.71
C GLU A 76 -60.71 55.68 15.21
N PHE A 77 -61.01 54.61 14.45
CA PHE A 77 -61.62 54.61 13.07
C PHE A 77 -60.81 55.27 11.89
N ASP A 78 -60.99 54.94 10.60
CA ASP A 78 -61.85 53.95 9.92
C ASP A 78 -61.26 53.42 8.57
N ASN A 79 -61.97 52.47 7.96
CA ASN A 79 -61.75 51.71 6.70
C ASN A 79 -61.31 52.48 5.42
N GLU A 80 -60.67 51.75 4.49
CA GLU A 80 -61.22 51.54 3.13
C GLU A 80 -60.60 50.29 2.43
N GLU A 81 -61.44 49.51 1.74
CA GLU A 81 -61.04 48.33 0.93
C GLU A 81 -60.66 48.76 -0.50
N GLU A 82 -59.66 48.13 -1.12
CA GLU A 82 -59.71 47.97 -2.59
C GLU A 82 -59.04 46.68 -3.08
N THR A 83 -59.61 46.12 -4.14
CA THR A 83 -59.44 44.72 -4.56
C THR A 83 -58.21 44.48 -5.44
N ILE A 84 -57.47 43.38 -5.19
CA ILE A 84 -56.49 42.84 -6.13
C ILE A 84 -56.99 41.49 -6.67
N SER A 85 -57.08 41.41 -8.00
CA SER A 85 -57.54 40.22 -8.71
C SER A 85 -56.53 39.08 -8.68
N GLU A 86 -57.01 37.87 -8.37
CA GLU A 86 -56.22 36.65 -8.56
C GLU A 86 -55.95 36.41 -10.06
N LYS A 87 -54.68 36.17 -10.40
CA LYS A 87 -54.30 35.42 -11.60
C LYS A 87 -53.85 34.02 -11.15
N PRO A 88 -54.33 32.95 -11.80
CA PRO A 88 -54.02 31.59 -11.36
C PRO A 88 -52.57 31.23 -11.64
N ALA A 89 -51.82 30.88 -10.58
CA ALA A 89 -50.50 30.29 -10.67
C ALA A 89 -50.62 28.75 -10.77
N THR A 90 -51.03 28.24 -11.94
CA THR A 90 -51.30 26.81 -12.16
C THR A 90 -50.27 26.11 -13.05
N GLU A 91 -49.74 26.75 -14.12
CA GLU A 91 -48.80 26.08 -15.05
C GLU A 91 -47.42 25.73 -14.42
N SER A 92 -46.92 26.53 -13.47
CA SER A 92 -45.64 26.26 -12.80
C SER A 92 -45.69 25.15 -11.74
N SER A 93 -46.89 24.73 -11.34
CA SER A 93 -47.12 23.66 -10.36
C SER A 93 -47.12 22.29 -11.04
N GLU A 94 -47.85 22.13 -12.15
CA GLU A 94 -47.98 20.84 -12.85
C GLU A 94 -46.64 20.38 -13.49
N LEU A 95 -45.87 21.32 -14.07
CA LEU A 95 -44.51 21.03 -14.56
C LEU A 95 -43.57 20.51 -13.46
N ASN A 96 -43.82 20.89 -12.20
CA ASN A 96 -43.03 20.49 -11.04
C ASN A 96 -43.32 19.05 -10.56
N GLU A 97 -44.45 18.46 -10.95
CA GLU A 97 -44.80 17.07 -10.63
C GLU A 97 -44.24 16.07 -11.64
N LEU A 98 -44.06 16.49 -12.91
CA LEU A 98 -43.52 15.65 -13.98
C LEU A 98 -42.00 15.42 -13.87
N LEU A 99 -41.29 16.38 -13.24
CA LEU A 99 -39.85 16.27 -12.98
C LEU A 99 -39.54 15.04 -12.11
N LEU A 100 -38.61 14.20 -12.57
CA LEU A 100 -38.10 13.11 -11.74
C LEU A 100 -37.22 13.73 -10.64
N LYS A 101 -37.62 13.56 -9.38
CA LYS A 101 -36.95 14.10 -8.19
C LYS A 101 -36.59 12.95 -7.25
N VAL A 102 -35.44 13.04 -6.58
CA VAL A 102 -35.06 12.11 -5.51
C VAL A 102 -35.70 12.59 -4.19
N ARG A 103 -36.48 11.72 -3.55
CA ARG A 103 -37.15 11.98 -2.26
C ARG A 103 -36.34 11.47 -1.07
N SER A 104 -35.71 10.31 -1.21
CA SER A 104 -34.83 9.75 -0.18
C SER A 104 -33.81 8.78 -0.77
N ILE A 105 -32.71 8.62 -0.06
CA ILE A 105 -31.65 7.65 -0.33
C ILE A 105 -31.51 6.79 0.91
N ASP A 106 -31.44 5.48 0.73
CA ASP A 106 -31.15 4.50 1.77
C ASP A 106 -29.95 3.67 1.31
N LEU A 107 -28.84 3.81 2.03
CA LEU A 107 -27.55 3.21 1.69
C LEU A 107 -27.37 1.79 2.25
N VAL A 108 -28.39 1.18 2.87
CA VAL A 108 -28.33 -0.18 3.45
C VAL A 108 -27.07 -0.31 4.35
N LYS A 109 -26.92 0.69 5.22
CA LYS A 109 -25.65 1.08 5.88
C LYS A 109 -25.57 0.72 7.37
N SER A 110 -26.56 0.02 7.91
CA SER A 110 -26.47 -0.55 9.26
C SER A 110 -25.37 -1.60 9.34
N LYS A 111 -24.74 -1.75 10.51
CA LYS A 111 -23.78 -2.83 10.79
C LYS A 111 -24.40 -4.23 10.61
N SER A 112 -25.71 -4.34 10.82
CA SER A 112 -26.44 -5.62 10.68
C SER A 112 -26.80 -5.95 9.23
N GLU A 113 -26.68 -5.01 8.29
CA GLU A 113 -27.09 -5.12 6.90
C GLU A 113 -25.98 -5.64 5.97
N GLU A 114 -26.37 -5.97 4.74
CA GLU A 114 -25.54 -6.66 3.75
C GLU A 114 -24.24 -5.92 3.44
N ASN A 115 -24.31 -4.63 3.07
CA ASN A 115 -23.13 -3.87 2.60
C ASN A 115 -21.96 -3.92 3.59
N ARG A 116 -22.19 -3.59 4.87
CA ARG A 116 -21.10 -3.50 5.83
C ARG A 116 -20.51 -4.86 6.21
N LYS A 117 -21.33 -5.91 6.20
CA LYS A 117 -20.87 -7.28 6.42
C LYS A 117 -20.03 -7.80 5.26
N VAL A 118 -20.51 -7.68 4.02
CA VAL A 118 -19.78 -8.21 2.85
C VAL A 118 -18.52 -7.42 2.54
N HIS A 119 -18.45 -6.13 2.91
CA HIS A 119 -17.24 -5.30 2.79
C HIS A 119 -16.29 -5.42 3.99
N HIS A 120 -16.62 -6.20 5.04
CA HIS A 120 -15.82 -6.31 6.26
C HIS A 120 -15.56 -4.93 6.92
N THR A 121 -16.63 -4.16 7.12
CA THR A 121 -16.64 -2.80 7.69
C THR A 121 -17.72 -2.60 8.76
N ASP A 122 -18.38 -3.66 9.24
CA ASP A 122 -19.40 -3.63 10.28
C ASP A 122 -18.85 -3.30 11.67
N LEU A 123 -17.58 -3.62 11.94
CA LEU A 123 -16.91 -3.32 13.21
C LEU A 123 -16.86 -1.81 13.53
N TYR A 124 -16.51 -0.95 12.55
CA TYR A 124 -16.37 0.50 12.74
C TYR A 124 -17.57 1.14 13.49
N GLN A 125 -17.31 1.88 14.57
CA GLN A 125 -18.30 2.64 15.33
C GLN A 125 -18.66 3.93 14.58
N SER A 126 -19.49 3.79 13.55
CA SER A 126 -19.94 4.88 12.67
C SER A 126 -21.32 4.60 12.11
N ASN A 127 -22.09 5.66 11.85
CA ASN A 127 -23.42 5.65 11.24
C ASN A 127 -23.41 5.92 9.73
N ASN A 128 -22.23 6.10 9.13
CA ASN A 128 -22.06 6.34 7.70
C ASN A 128 -21.86 5.01 6.95
N LEU A 129 -22.07 5.01 5.63
CA LEU A 129 -21.71 3.85 4.81
C LEU A 129 -20.18 3.81 4.69
N ILE A 130 -19.59 2.66 5.02
CA ILE A 130 -18.16 2.40 4.86
C ILE A 130 -18.05 1.15 3.98
N ILE A 131 -17.33 1.26 2.86
CA ILE A 131 -17.13 0.19 1.87
C ILE A 131 -15.66 0.11 1.48
N ARG A 132 -15.28 -0.98 0.82
CA ARG A 132 -13.96 -1.17 0.23
C ARG A 132 -14.06 -1.10 -1.30
N ARG A 133 -13.05 -0.51 -1.94
CA ARG A 133 -12.99 -0.36 -3.41
C ARG A 133 -12.93 -1.70 -4.14
N GLY A 134 -13.20 -1.72 -5.45
CA GLY A 134 -13.20 -2.95 -6.26
C GLY A 134 -14.36 -3.92 -5.98
N GLN A 135 -15.25 -3.58 -5.03
CA GLN A 135 -16.36 -4.43 -4.60
C GLN A 135 -17.70 -3.69 -4.73
N LYS A 136 -18.74 -4.46 -5.07
CA LYS A 136 -20.09 -3.93 -5.32
C LYS A 136 -20.85 -3.72 -4.02
N PHE A 137 -21.67 -2.67 -3.97
CA PHE A 137 -22.61 -2.40 -2.88
C PHE A 137 -24.00 -2.10 -3.43
N VAL A 138 -25.03 -2.15 -2.58
CA VAL A 138 -26.42 -1.85 -2.96
C VAL A 138 -26.95 -0.60 -2.26
N MET A 139 -27.87 0.11 -2.90
CA MET A 139 -28.59 1.24 -2.30
C MET A 139 -30.00 1.33 -2.87
N TRP A 140 -30.91 1.91 -2.09
CA TRP A 140 -32.25 2.26 -2.51
C TRP A 140 -32.38 3.76 -2.77
N ILE A 141 -33.11 4.12 -3.82
CA ILE A 141 -33.50 5.49 -4.11
C ILE A 141 -35.02 5.53 -4.24
N THR A 142 -35.66 6.43 -3.48
CA THR A 142 -37.10 6.72 -3.62
C THR A 142 -37.27 7.96 -4.48
N LEU A 143 -38.06 7.87 -5.53
CA LEU A 143 -38.28 8.92 -6.52
C LEU A 143 -39.66 9.58 -6.38
N SER A 144 -39.89 10.70 -7.06
CA SER A 144 -41.19 11.39 -7.12
C SER A 144 -42.27 10.56 -7.83
N ARG A 145 -41.87 9.82 -8.87
CA ARG A 145 -42.70 8.96 -9.73
C ARG A 145 -41.89 7.72 -10.16
N PRO A 146 -42.51 6.68 -10.73
CA PRO A 146 -41.77 5.53 -11.27
C PRO A 146 -40.72 5.94 -12.31
N PHE A 147 -39.57 5.25 -12.28
CA PHE A 147 -38.48 5.44 -13.23
C PHE A 147 -38.84 4.83 -14.59
N ASN A 148 -38.70 5.60 -15.67
CA ASN A 148 -38.87 5.14 -17.04
C ASN A 148 -37.51 5.10 -17.77
N PRO A 149 -36.94 3.92 -18.04
CA PRO A 149 -35.61 3.79 -18.66
C PRO A 149 -35.54 4.25 -20.13
N THR A 150 -36.65 4.69 -20.72
CA THR A 150 -36.70 5.25 -22.08
C THR A 150 -36.64 6.78 -22.10
N THR A 151 -37.12 7.44 -21.05
CA THR A 151 -37.24 8.92 -20.98
C THR A 151 -36.39 9.55 -19.88
N ASP A 152 -36.00 8.75 -18.89
CA ASP A 152 -35.30 9.21 -17.70
C ASP A 152 -33.86 8.70 -17.70
N GLN A 153 -32.94 9.56 -17.27
CA GLN A 153 -31.55 9.25 -16.99
C GLN A 153 -31.29 9.51 -15.52
N LEU A 154 -30.42 8.71 -14.91
CA LEU A 154 -29.98 8.84 -13.53
C LEU A 154 -28.47 8.54 -13.45
N HIS A 155 -27.75 9.32 -12.67
CA HIS A 155 -26.38 9.00 -12.27
C HIS A 155 -26.11 9.47 -10.84
N LEU A 156 -25.11 8.85 -10.21
CA LEU A 156 -24.62 9.29 -8.90
C LEU A 156 -23.40 10.20 -9.12
N GLU A 157 -23.26 11.24 -8.31
CA GLU A 157 -22.02 12.00 -8.19
C GLU A 157 -21.38 11.71 -6.82
N LEU A 158 -20.11 11.33 -6.85
CA LEU A 158 -19.29 11.12 -5.66
C LEU A 158 -18.13 12.12 -5.70
N LYS A 159 -18.05 13.01 -4.70
CA LYS A 159 -17.04 14.09 -4.63
C LYS A 159 -16.21 13.99 -3.35
N THR A 160 -14.88 13.93 -3.49
CA THR A 160 -13.92 13.88 -2.37
C THR A 160 -12.91 15.04 -2.45
N GLY A 161 -12.42 15.48 -1.29
CA GLY A 161 -11.52 16.63 -1.16
C GLY A 161 -12.21 18.00 -1.27
N SER A 162 -11.41 19.06 -1.12
CA SER A 162 -11.86 20.46 -1.19
C SER A 162 -12.11 20.96 -2.61
N LEU A 163 -11.37 20.42 -3.59
CA LEU A 163 -11.44 20.77 -5.02
C LEU A 163 -11.58 19.49 -5.85
N PRO A 164 -12.80 18.89 -5.91
CA PRO A 164 -13.05 17.66 -6.66
C PRO A 164 -13.01 17.93 -8.18
N VAL A 165 -12.29 17.10 -8.94
CA VAL A 165 -12.07 17.27 -10.38
C VAL A 165 -12.14 15.91 -11.10
N VAL A 166 -12.87 15.84 -12.21
CA VAL A 166 -13.10 14.60 -12.97
C VAL A 166 -11.80 14.00 -13.52
N SER A 167 -10.92 14.83 -14.09
CA SER A 167 -9.60 14.40 -14.62
C SER A 167 -8.58 14.01 -13.53
N LYS A 168 -8.99 14.04 -12.26
CA LYS A 168 -8.22 13.59 -11.09
C LYS A 168 -8.95 12.53 -10.28
N GLU A 169 -10.08 12.03 -10.78
CA GLU A 169 -10.91 10.99 -10.15
C GLU A 169 -11.43 11.33 -8.75
N THR A 170 -11.38 12.63 -8.37
CA THR A 170 -11.92 13.15 -7.11
C THR A 170 -13.34 13.70 -7.27
N HIS A 171 -13.80 13.92 -8.51
CA HIS A 171 -15.21 14.02 -8.88
C HIS A 171 -15.55 12.83 -9.77
N VAL A 172 -16.22 11.85 -9.21
CA VAL A 172 -16.65 10.63 -9.90
C VAL A 172 -18.11 10.77 -10.30
N ILE A 173 -18.41 10.45 -11.56
CA ILE A 173 -19.76 10.32 -12.10
C ILE A 173 -20.01 8.82 -12.30
N VAL A 174 -21.04 8.27 -11.64
CA VAL A 174 -21.40 6.85 -11.69
C VAL A 174 -22.64 6.68 -12.57
N PRO A 175 -22.49 6.35 -13.87
CA PRO A 175 -23.62 6.26 -14.79
C PRO A 175 -24.50 5.05 -14.51
N LEU A 176 -25.77 5.11 -14.93
CA LEU A 176 -26.65 3.95 -14.99
C LEU A 176 -26.38 3.14 -16.27
N VAL A 177 -26.00 1.86 -16.12
CA VAL A 177 -25.56 0.96 -17.20
C VAL A 177 -26.33 -0.36 -17.21
N LYS A 178 -26.37 -1.03 -18.38
CA LYS A 178 -27.07 -2.32 -18.56
C LYS A 178 -26.33 -3.49 -17.91
N GLN A 179 -25.00 -3.44 -17.95
CA GLN A 179 -24.08 -4.41 -17.35
C GLN A 179 -22.98 -3.62 -16.64
N LEU A 180 -22.57 -4.10 -15.47
CA LEU A 180 -21.46 -3.52 -14.71
C LEU A 180 -20.16 -4.12 -15.22
N ASP A 181 -19.21 -3.28 -15.59
CA ASP A 181 -17.80 -3.64 -15.72
C ASP A 181 -17.13 -3.59 -14.33
N GLN A 182 -16.19 -4.48 -14.08
CA GLN A 182 -15.45 -4.61 -12.82
C GLN A 182 -14.42 -3.48 -12.66
N ASN A 183 -13.83 -3.05 -13.78
CA ASN A 183 -12.74 -2.08 -13.83
C ASN A 183 -13.19 -0.61 -13.95
N SER A 184 -14.49 -0.33 -13.86
CA SER A 184 -15.02 1.02 -13.99
C SER A 184 -16.14 1.33 -12.99
N TRP A 185 -16.35 2.63 -12.74
CA TRP A 185 -17.52 3.12 -12.02
C TRP A 185 -18.80 2.90 -12.85
N GLY A 186 -19.83 2.34 -12.21
CA GLY A 186 -21.14 2.16 -12.84
C GLY A 186 -22.19 1.72 -11.84
N SER A 187 -23.46 1.96 -12.18
CA SER A 187 -24.62 1.53 -11.39
C SER A 187 -25.61 0.79 -12.28
N ARG A 188 -26.40 -0.12 -11.71
CA ARG A 188 -27.43 -0.88 -12.42
C ARG A 188 -28.66 -1.04 -11.54
N ILE A 189 -29.85 -0.77 -12.07
CA ILE A 189 -31.11 -1.13 -11.41
C ILE A 189 -31.22 -2.66 -11.37
N ILE A 190 -31.32 -3.21 -10.17
CA ILE A 190 -31.52 -4.65 -9.92
C ILE A 190 -32.95 -4.96 -9.47
N GLU A 191 -33.68 -3.97 -8.96
CA GLU A 191 -35.06 -4.09 -8.49
C GLU A 191 -35.77 -2.75 -8.68
N GLN A 192 -37.05 -2.77 -9.06
CA GLN A 192 -37.88 -1.57 -9.19
C GLN A 192 -39.29 -1.88 -8.71
N ASP A 193 -39.72 -1.18 -7.66
CA ASP A 193 -41.05 -1.26 -7.07
C ASP A 193 -41.68 0.13 -7.06
N SER A 194 -42.63 0.36 -7.98
CA SER A 194 -43.29 1.66 -8.16
C SER A 194 -42.30 2.82 -8.26
N THR A 195 -42.21 3.68 -7.23
CA THR A 195 -41.32 4.84 -7.14
C THR A 195 -39.94 4.53 -6.52
N LYS A 196 -39.73 3.31 -6.01
CA LYS A 196 -38.49 2.90 -5.34
C LYS A 196 -37.64 2.04 -6.29
N ILE A 197 -36.36 2.36 -6.43
CA ILE A 197 -35.40 1.56 -7.22
C ILE A 197 -34.25 1.09 -6.34
N LYS A 198 -33.80 -0.16 -6.52
CA LYS A 198 -32.58 -0.70 -5.91
C LYS A 198 -31.47 -0.67 -6.96
N LEU A 199 -30.42 0.06 -6.66
CA LEU A 199 -29.19 0.08 -7.45
C LEU A 199 -28.17 -0.89 -6.86
N MET A 200 -27.45 -1.59 -7.74
CA MET A 200 -26.15 -2.17 -7.45
C MET A 200 -25.08 -1.26 -8.07
N VAL A 201 -24.09 -0.87 -7.29
CA VAL A 201 -23.03 0.08 -7.68
C VAL A 201 -21.69 -0.63 -7.66
N ASN A 202 -20.88 -0.44 -8.70
CA ASN A 202 -19.50 -0.91 -8.82
C ASN A 202 -18.52 0.26 -8.65
N SER A 203 -17.43 0.01 -7.93
CA SER A 203 -16.23 0.85 -7.90
C SER A 203 -15.04 0.06 -8.45
N PRO A 204 -14.11 0.70 -9.20
CA PRO A 204 -12.88 0.03 -9.62
C PRO A 204 -11.95 -0.22 -8.43
N ALA A 205 -11.10 -1.24 -8.52
CA ALA A 205 -10.09 -1.53 -7.49
C ALA A 205 -9.01 -0.44 -7.37
N THR A 206 -8.91 0.46 -8.36
CA THR A 206 -8.00 1.62 -8.35
C THR A 206 -8.64 2.89 -7.76
N ALA A 207 -9.88 2.86 -7.27
CA ALA A 207 -10.55 4.05 -6.77
C ALA A 207 -9.75 4.75 -5.64
N VAL A 208 -9.76 6.08 -5.67
CA VAL A 208 -9.27 6.91 -4.56
C VAL A 208 -10.01 6.54 -3.27
N ILE A 209 -9.26 6.34 -2.18
CA ILE A 209 -9.85 6.13 -0.86
C ILE A 209 -10.18 7.48 -0.18
N GLY A 210 -11.12 7.46 0.76
CA GLY A 210 -11.46 8.63 1.57
C GLY A 210 -12.95 8.87 1.75
N HIS A 211 -13.27 10.11 2.14
CA HIS A 211 -14.62 10.56 2.43
C HIS A 211 -15.27 11.19 1.19
N TYR A 212 -16.35 10.60 0.72
CA TYR A 212 -17.09 11.04 -0.46
C TYR A 212 -18.47 11.61 -0.11
N ARG A 213 -18.75 12.81 -0.61
CA ARG A 213 -20.09 13.38 -0.64
C ARG A 213 -20.88 12.77 -1.79
N LEU A 214 -22.05 12.25 -1.49
CA LEU A 214 -22.98 11.67 -2.48
C LEU A 214 -24.08 12.67 -2.82
N THR A 215 -24.26 12.93 -4.12
CA THR A 215 -25.49 13.52 -4.69
C THR A 215 -25.98 12.65 -5.85
N VAL A 216 -27.28 12.75 -6.17
CA VAL A 216 -27.90 12.02 -7.28
C VAL A 216 -28.49 13.02 -8.26
N GLU A 217 -28.13 12.88 -9.52
CA GLU A 217 -28.69 13.68 -10.60
C GLU A 217 -29.65 12.83 -11.45
N THR A 218 -30.81 13.41 -11.76
CA THR A 218 -31.80 12.84 -12.65
C THR A 218 -32.14 13.82 -13.77
N ASN A 219 -32.19 13.32 -15.00
CA ASN A 219 -32.57 14.10 -16.17
C ASN A 219 -33.76 13.43 -16.86
N SER A 220 -34.74 14.22 -17.29
CA SER A 220 -36.00 13.75 -17.87
C SER A 220 -36.49 14.71 -18.94
N THR A 221 -37.52 14.33 -19.70
CA THR A 221 -38.18 15.23 -20.68
C THR A 221 -38.71 16.54 -20.05
N SER A 222 -38.91 16.56 -18.74
CA SER A 222 -39.39 17.72 -17.98
C SER A 222 -38.26 18.56 -17.36
N GLY A 223 -36.99 18.17 -17.56
CA GLY A 223 -35.82 18.86 -17.06
C GLY A 223 -34.89 18.01 -16.19
N GLN A 224 -33.83 18.67 -15.72
CA GLN A 224 -32.78 18.16 -14.84
C GLN A 224 -33.10 18.47 -13.37
N PHE A 225 -32.72 17.56 -12.47
CA PHE A 225 -32.80 17.71 -11.02
C PHE A 225 -31.53 17.15 -10.37
N VAL A 226 -30.99 17.85 -9.39
CA VAL A 226 -29.87 17.39 -8.56
C VAL A 226 -30.36 17.36 -7.11
N SER A 227 -30.16 16.24 -6.41
CA SER A 227 -30.48 16.13 -5.00
C SER A 227 -29.59 17.06 -4.17
N GLU A 228 -30.14 17.71 -3.15
CA GLU A 228 -29.34 18.41 -2.14
C GLU A 228 -28.35 17.46 -1.45
N HIS A 229 -27.18 17.97 -1.07
CA HIS A 229 -26.20 17.20 -0.31
C HIS A 229 -26.71 16.99 1.12
N ASN A 230 -26.62 15.75 1.60
CA ASN A 230 -26.94 15.37 2.97
C ASN A 230 -25.80 14.50 3.50
N SER A 231 -25.14 14.94 4.58
CA SER A 231 -23.99 14.23 5.17
C SER A 231 -24.34 12.85 5.72
N ALA A 232 -25.62 12.57 6.00
CA ALA A 232 -26.07 11.20 6.33
C ALA A 232 -25.93 10.22 5.15
N ASN A 233 -25.76 10.72 3.93
CA ASN A 233 -25.53 9.93 2.72
C ASN A 233 -24.05 9.89 2.29
N ASP A 234 -23.14 10.45 3.09
CA ASP A 234 -21.71 10.39 2.79
C ASP A 234 -21.17 8.96 2.91
N VAL A 235 -20.24 8.63 2.00
CA VAL A 235 -19.68 7.28 1.82
C VAL A 235 -18.18 7.31 2.07
N TYR A 236 -17.68 6.38 2.86
CA TYR A 236 -16.26 6.17 3.10
C TYR A 236 -15.80 5.00 2.23
N ILE A 237 -14.77 5.22 1.42
CA ILE A 237 -14.18 4.19 0.56
C ILE A 237 -12.77 3.88 1.08
N LEU A 238 -12.50 2.60 1.32
CA LEU A 238 -11.25 2.08 1.88
C LEU A 238 -10.53 1.17 0.87
N PHE A 239 -9.28 0.84 1.16
CA PHE A 239 -8.54 -0.20 0.47
C PHE A 239 -9.17 -1.59 0.71
N ASN A 240 -9.02 -2.52 -0.25
CA ASN A 240 -9.69 -3.81 -0.23
C ASN A 240 -8.75 -5.04 -0.28
N PRO A 241 -8.30 -5.54 0.88
CA PRO A 241 -7.53 -6.78 0.98
C PRO A 241 -8.25 -8.04 0.47
N TRP A 242 -9.58 -8.00 0.28
CA TRP A 242 -10.40 -9.11 -0.24
C TRP A 242 -10.63 -9.04 -1.75
N CYS A 243 -10.24 -7.96 -2.44
CA CYS A 243 -10.39 -7.81 -3.88
C CYS A 243 -9.08 -8.18 -4.59
N GLU A 244 -9.09 -9.22 -5.43
CA GLU A 244 -7.90 -9.72 -6.15
C GLU A 244 -7.24 -8.66 -7.05
N ASP A 245 -8.02 -7.71 -7.58
CA ASP A 245 -7.53 -6.60 -8.41
C ASP A 245 -6.94 -5.43 -7.60
N ASP A 246 -7.07 -5.41 -6.27
CA ASP A 246 -6.50 -4.36 -5.43
C ASP A 246 -5.01 -4.63 -5.16
N VAL A 247 -4.20 -3.57 -5.23
CA VAL A 247 -2.76 -3.59 -4.93
C VAL A 247 -2.47 -4.09 -3.51
N VAL A 248 -3.41 -3.99 -2.57
CA VAL A 248 -3.28 -4.54 -1.20
C VAL A 248 -3.88 -5.93 -0.98
N PHE A 249 -4.27 -6.65 -2.04
CA PHE A 249 -4.88 -7.98 -1.94
C PHE A 249 -4.01 -8.95 -1.12
N LEU A 250 -4.62 -9.58 -0.11
CA LEU A 250 -3.98 -10.54 0.77
C LEU A 250 -4.75 -11.87 0.72
N HIS A 251 -4.08 -12.95 0.33
CA HIS A 251 -4.74 -14.19 -0.08
C HIS A 251 -5.28 -15.02 1.09
N SER A 252 -4.55 -15.12 2.21
CA SER A 252 -5.01 -15.85 3.40
C SER A 252 -6.09 -15.05 4.13
N GLU A 253 -7.20 -15.73 4.46
CA GLU A 253 -8.24 -15.12 5.28
C GLU A 253 -7.76 -14.90 6.72
N GLU A 254 -6.97 -15.83 7.26
CA GLU A 254 -6.37 -15.75 8.59
C GLU A 254 -5.45 -14.53 8.71
N GLU A 255 -4.62 -14.26 7.70
CA GLU A 255 -3.78 -13.06 7.64
C GLU A 255 -4.61 -11.78 7.46
N ARG A 256 -5.73 -11.80 6.73
CA ARG A 256 -6.66 -10.65 6.66
C ARG A 256 -7.33 -10.36 8.00
N GLN A 257 -7.71 -11.41 8.73
CA GLN A 257 -8.24 -11.27 10.09
C GLN A 257 -7.17 -10.64 11.00
N GLU A 258 -5.95 -11.17 11.06
CA GLU A 258 -4.89 -10.64 11.94
C GLU A 258 -4.39 -9.23 11.54
N TYR A 259 -4.15 -8.98 10.25
CA TYR A 259 -3.45 -7.79 9.78
C TYR A 259 -4.36 -6.64 9.36
N VAL A 260 -5.69 -6.82 9.41
CA VAL A 260 -6.69 -5.78 9.09
C VAL A 260 -7.78 -5.69 10.18
N LEU A 261 -8.34 -6.82 10.60
CA LEU A 261 -9.54 -6.86 11.46
C LEU A 261 -9.26 -7.09 12.96
N ASN A 262 -8.07 -7.53 13.33
CA ASN A 262 -7.66 -7.56 14.73
C ASN A 262 -7.30 -6.13 15.17
N ASP A 263 -7.96 -5.63 16.20
CA ASP A 263 -7.75 -4.29 16.77
C ASP A 263 -6.86 -4.27 18.01
N VAL A 264 -6.34 -5.43 18.42
CA VAL A 264 -5.34 -5.57 19.49
C VAL A 264 -4.10 -6.29 18.95
N GLY A 265 -2.91 -5.84 19.36
CA GLY A 265 -1.64 -6.43 18.96
C GLY A 265 -0.66 -6.60 20.12
N ILE A 266 0.53 -7.11 19.79
CA ILE A 266 1.66 -7.23 20.71
C ILE A 266 2.88 -6.58 20.06
N ILE A 267 3.55 -5.71 20.81
CA ILE A 267 4.82 -5.10 20.45
C ILE A 267 5.90 -5.68 21.38
N TYR A 268 6.95 -6.24 20.79
CA TYR A 268 8.07 -6.79 21.55
C TYR A 268 9.10 -5.71 21.89
N TYR A 269 9.81 -5.86 22.99
CA TYR A 269 10.83 -4.93 23.45
C TYR A 269 11.89 -5.64 24.32
N GLY A 270 12.88 -4.91 24.82
CA GLY A 270 13.89 -5.44 25.73
C GLY A 270 15.22 -5.69 25.05
N THR A 271 15.72 -6.93 25.09
CA THR A 271 16.97 -7.32 24.42
C THR A 271 16.83 -8.68 23.76
N MET A 272 17.72 -9.02 22.83
CA MET A 272 17.75 -10.34 22.17
C MET A 272 17.75 -11.54 23.14
N ASN A 273 18.28 -11.37 24.36
CA ASN A 273 18.35 -12.42 25.40
C ASN A 273 17.16 -12.41 26.37
N GLN A 274 16.42 -11.29 26.43
CA GLN A 274 15.32 -11.04 27.36
C GLN A 274 14.26 -10.22 26.62
N ILE A 275 13.49 -10.92 25.79
CA ILE A 275 12.42 -10.35 24.98
C ILE A 275 11.17 -10.22 25.85
N GLY A 276 10.75 -8.98 26.09
CA GLY A 276 9.49 -8.63 26.72
C GLY A 276 8.40 -8.35 25.68
N GLU A 277 7.15 -8.37 26.13
CA GLU A 277 5.96 -8.17 25.31
C GLU A 277 5.04 -7.11 25.92
N ARG A 278 4.44 -6.28 25.07
CA ARG A 278 3.46 -5.25 25.45
C ARG A 278 2.24 -5.38 24.55
N THR A 279 1.08 -5.66 25.14
CA THR A 279 -0.21 -5.54 24.46
C THR A 279 -0.45 -4.09 24.05
N TRP A 280 -0.96 -3.88 22.83
CA TRP A 280 -1.28 -2.55 22.30
C TRP A 280 -2.69 -2.55 21.69
N ASP A 281 -3.52 -1.62 22.13
CA ASP A 281 -4.85 -1.36 21.55
C ASP A 281 -4.69 -0.47 20.30
N TYR A 282 -4.79 -1.07 19.12
CA TYR A 282 -4.81 -0.31 17.87
C TYR A 282 -6.14 0.43 17.70
N GLY A 283 -7.26 -0.20 18.08
CA GLY A 283 -8.59 0.42 18.12
C GLY A 283 -9.06 1.07 16.82
N GLN A 284 -8.64 0.55 15.65
CA GLN A 284 -8.92 1.18 14.34
C GLN A 284 -10.40 1.33 13.98
N PHE A 285 -11.28 0.66 14.73
CA PHE A 285 -12.73 0.67 14.59
C PHE A 285 -13.46 1.57 15.59
N ASP A 286 -12.78 2.14 16.59
CA ASP A 286 -13.40 3.04 17.57
C ASP A 286 -13.94 4.33 16.91
N GLU A 287 -14.95 4.94 17.54
CA GLU A 287 -15.66 6.11 17.06
C GLU A 287 -14.70 7.27 16.79
N GLY A 288 -14.81 7.84 15.60
CA GLY A 288 -13.97 8.95 15.15
C GLY A 288 -12.55 8.58 14.71
N ILE A 289 -12.07 7.33 14.90
CA ILE A 289 -10.71 6.94 14.50
C ILE A 289 -10.54 6.99 12.98
N LEU A 290 -11.46 6.43 12.19
CA LEU A 290 -11.40 6.53 10.73
C LEU A 290 -11.38 7.99 10.24
N ALA A 291 -12.12 8.89 10.90
CA ALA A 291 -12.10 10.31 10.59
C ALA A 291 -10.75 10.95 10.93
N ALA A 292 -10.15 10.59 12.07
CA ALA A 292 -8.80 11.02 12.45
C ALA A 292 -7.74 10.50 11.45
N CYS A 293 -7.85 9.26 10.97
CA CYS A 293 -6.94 8.68 9.97
C CYS A 293 -7.01 9.43 8.63
N LEU A 294 -8.21 9.78 8.16
CA LEU A 294 -8.36 10.62 6.96
C LEU A 294 -7.88 12.05 7.18
N PHE A 295 -8.10 12.62 8.37
CA PHE A 295 -7.59 13.93 8.75
C PHE A 295 -6.05 13.99 8.75
N VAL A 296 -5.36 12.90 9.10
CA VAL A 296 -3.89 12.79 8.94
C VAL A 296 -3.47 12.93 7.47
N LEU A 297 -4.19 12.30 6.53
CA LEU A 297 -3.93 12.45 5.10
C LEU A 297 -4.25 13.87 4.60
N GLU A 298 -5.37 14.46 5.03
CA GLU A 298 -5.72 15.86 4.72
C GLU A 298 -4.66 16.84 5.22
N LYS A 299 -4.13 16.61 6.43
CA LYS A 299 -3.10 17.47 7.05
C LYS A 299 -1.76 17.44 6.35
N SER A 300 -1.43 16.37 5.65
CA SER A 300 -0.22 16.29 4.81
C SER A 300 -0.20 17.29 3.64
N GLY A 301 -1.35 17.88 3.29
CA GLY A 301 -1.49 18.68 2.08
C GLY A 301 -1.41 17.88 0.77
N THR A 302 -1.23 16.55 0.83
CA THR A 302 -1.22 15.68 -0.35
C THR A 302 -2.59 15.69 -1.02
N PRO A 303 -2.70 16.00 -2.33
CA PRO A 303 -3.97 15.97 -3.04
C PRO A 303 -4.64 14.59 -2.99
N PRO A 304 -5.98 14.50 -2.77
CA PRO A 304 -6.66 13.21 -2.67
C PRO A 304 -6.53 12.27 -3.87
N SER A 305 -6.23 12.80 -5.06
CA SER A 305 -5.93 11.97 -6.24
C SER A 305 -4.69 11.07 -6.06
N GLY A 306 -3.80 11.40 -5.12
CA GLY A 306 -2.68 10.55 -4.73
C GLY A 306 -3.04 9.44 -3.73
N TRP A 307 -4.26 9.43 -3.17
CA TRP A 307 -4.67 8.44 -2.17
C TRP A 307 -5.22 7.14 -2.78
N ALA A 308 -5.28 7.03 -4.11
CA ALA A 308 -5.54 5.77 -4.81
C ALA A 308 -4.36 4.77 -4.71
N ASP A 309 -3.14 5.25 -4.50
CA ASP A 309 -1.93 4.44 -4.47
C ASP A 309 -1.50 4.14 -3.02
N PRO A 310 -1.48 2.86 -2.58
CA PRO A 310 -1.07 2.51 -1.23
C PRO A 310 0.41 2.83 -0.96
N VAL A 311 1.28 2.82 -1.99
CA VAL A 311 2.71 3.20 -1.85
C VAL A 311 2.80 4.66 -1.42
N ASN A 312 2.03 5.54 -2.06
CA ASN A 312 1.98 6.96 -1.71
C ASN A 312 1.29 7.20 -0.35
N VAL A 313 0.17 6.54 -0.06
CA VAL A 313 -0.53 6.67 1.24
C VAL A 313 0.38 6.27 2.40
N VAL A 314 1.06 5.11 2.30
CA VAL A 314 1.99 4.65 3.33
C VAL A 314 3.16 5.62 3.52
N ARG A 315 3.72 6.15 2.42
CA ARG A 315 4.80 7.12 2.48
C ARG A 315 4.37 8.46 3.11
N VAL A 316 3.12 8.90 2.88
CA VAL A 316 2.52 10.05 3.57
C VAL A 316 2.34 9.77 5.06
N VAL A 317 1.81 8.60 5.43
CA VAL A 317 1.63 8.21 6.84
C VAL A 317 2.97 8.17 7.57
N SER A 318 4.03 7.61 6.98
CA SER A 318 5.36 7.55 7.60
C SER A 318 5.94 8.93 7.95
N ALA A 319 5.66 9.96 7.15
CA ALA A 319 6.01 11.34 7.47
C ALA A 319 5.07 11.93 8.54
N MET A 320 3.75 11.81 8.33
CA MET A 320 2.74 12.48 9.14
C MET A 320 2.56 11.92 10.55
N ILE A 321 3.10 10.75 10.88
CA ILE A 321 3.03 10.22 12.25
C ILE A 321 4.04 10.88 13.19
N ASN A 322 5.18 11.38 12.69
CA ASN A 322 6.11 12.20 13.47
C ASN A 322 5.89 13.71 13.22
N SER A 323 6.22 14.54 14.21
CA SER A 323 5.91 15.97 14.16
C SER A 323 7.01 16.87 13.60
N VAL A 324 8.12 16.33 13.09
CA VAL A 324 9.38 17.10 12.92
C VAL A 324 9.28 18.16 11.83
N ASP A 325 8.74 17.80 10.67
CA ASP A 325 8.63 18.71 9.52
C ASP A 325 7.21 19.27 9.34
N ASP A 326 6.19 18.39 9.40
CA ASP A 326 4.84 18.68 8.90
C ASP A 326 3.78 18.89 10.00
N HIS A 327 4.19 19.08 11.27
CA HIS A 327 3.29 19.08 12.44
C HIS A 327 2.39 17.83 12.52
N GLY A 328 2.97 16.67 12.22
CA GLY A 328 2.34 15.35 12.34
C GLY A 328 1.96 14.93 13.77
N VAL A 329 1.46 13.70 13.89
CA VAL A 329 0.65 13.24 15.04
C VAL A 329 1.39 13.30 16.37
N ILE A 330 2.65 12.86 16.44
CA ILE A 330 3.38 12.67 17.70
C ILE A 330 4.71 13.44 17.71
N GLU A 331 4.98 14.15 18.80
CA GLU A 331 6.30 14.73 19.11
C GLU A 331 7.17 13.69 19.83
N GLY A 332 8.35 13.38 19.27
CA GLY A 332 9.29 12.41 19.82
C GLY A 332 10.15 12.99 20.96
N ASN A 333 10.40 12.21 22.01
CA ASN A 333 11.27 12.63 23.11
C ASN A 333 12.00 11.44 23.77
N TRP A 334 13.32 11.55 23.89
CA TRP A 334 14.21 10.56 24.51
C TRP A 334 15.06 11.14 25.66
N SER A 335 14.83 12.40 26.05
CA SER A 335 15.65 13.12 27.05
C SER A 335 15.49 12.62 28.50
N GLY A 336 14.54 11.72 28.76
CA GLY A 336 14.13 11.34 30.11
C GLY A 336 13.25 12.37 30.84
N ASN A 337 13.17 13.61 30.34
CA ASN A 337 12.29 14.65 30.88
C ASN A 337 11.04 14.81 30.01
N TYR A 338 9.88 14.46 30.58
CA TYR A 338 8.58 14.45 29.89
C TYR A 338 7.59 15.47 30.45
N SER A 339 8.03 16.45 31.26
CA SER A 339 7.14 17.39 31.97
C SER A 339 6.18 18.22 31.08
N GLY A 340 6.44 18.30 29.77
CA GLY A 340 5.58 18.93 28.78
C GLY A 340 4.48 18.03 28.17
N GLY A 341 4.28 16.80 28.64
CA GLY A 341 3.30 15.86 28.09
C GLY A 341 3.26 14.50 28.80
N SER A 342 2.76 13.49 28.11
CA SER A 342 2.72 12.10 28.58
C SER A 342 4.07 11.39 28.39
N PHE A 343 4.40 10.49 29.32
CA PHE A 343 5.52 9.57 29.19
C PHE A 343 5.27 8.57 28.04
N PRO A 344 6.21 8.35 27.11
CA PRO A 344 6.04 7.39 26.00
C PRO A 344 5.70 5.96 26.44
N THR A 345 6.09 5.58 27.66
CA THR A 345 5.82 4.26 28.27
C THR A 345 4.41 4.12 28.86
N MET A 346 3.68 5.23 29.06
CA MET A 346 2.33 5.26 29.64
C MET A 346 1.27 4.80 28.62
N TRP A 347 1.48 5.11 27.34
CA TRP A 347 0.56 4.70 26.27
C TRP A 347 0.41 3.18 26.18
N SER A 348 -0.86 2.76 26.15
CA SER A 348 -1.32 1.38 25.94
C SER A 348 -2.01 1.17 24.58
N GLY A 349 -2.21 2.23 23.80
CA GLY A 349 -2.95 2.18 22.55
C GLY A 349 -2.89 3.47 21.75
N SER A 350 -3.38 3.40 20.51
CA SER A 350 -3.34 4.50 19.52
C SER A 350 -4.54 5.45 19.60
N VAL A 351 -5.64 4.97 20.19
CA VAL A 351 -6.96 5.63 20.17
C VAL A 351 -6.93 7.03 20.76
N GLU A 352 -6.34 7.16 21.97
CA GLU A 352 -6.27 8.45 22.68
C GLU A 352 -5.45 9.47 21.90
N ILE A 353 -4.28 9.06 21.39
CA ILE A 353 -3.36 9.88 20.61
C ILE A 353 -4.05 10.44 19.35
N LEU A 354 -4.71 9.57 18.56
CA LEU A 354 -5.39 9.99 17.33
C LEU A 354 -6.62 10.88 17.61
N LYS A 355 -7.40 10.56 18.66
CA LYS A 355 -8.53 11.40 19.10
C LYS A 355 -8.05 12.77 19.57
N GLU A 356 -6.95 12.85 20.32
CA GLU A 356 -6.37 14.11 20.77
C GLU A 356 -5.86 14.96 19.60
N TYR A 357 -5.04 14.39 18.71
CA TYR A 357 -4.52 15.10 17.53
C TYR A 357 -5.65 15.69 16.67
N HIS A 358 -6.69 14.91 16.39
CA HIS A 358 -7.84 15.33 15.60
C HIS A 358 -8.66 16.42 16.32
N LYS A 359 -8.98 16.21 17.61
CA LYS A 359 -9.69 17.19 18.45
C LYS A 359 -8.95 18.53 18.55
N ASN A 360 -7.63 18.48 18.67
CA ASN A 360 -6.74 19.65 18.74
C ASN A 360 -6.34 20.18 17.35
N LYS A 361 -7.11 19.85 16.30
CA LYS A 361 -7.01 20.36 14.93
C LYS A 361 -5.63 20.18 14.28
N GLY A 362 -4.94 19.09 14.63
CA GLY A 362 -3.61 18.75 14.14
C GLY A 362 -2.47 19.39 14.94
N THR A 363 -2.65 19.54 16.26
CA THR A 363 -1.56 19.90 17.17
C THR A 363 -0.87 18.62 17.63
N PRO A 364 0.47 18.47 17.49
CA PRO A 364 1.18 17.25 17.87
C PRO A 364 0.98 16.84 19.33
N VAL A 365 0.77 15.54 19.56
CA VAL A 365 0.61 14.92 20.88
C VAL A 365 1.99 14.62 21.48
N LYS A 366 2.15 14.87 22.78
CA LYS A 366 3.42 14.73 23.51
C LYS A 366 3.31 13.59 24.53
N TYR A 367 4.21 12.61 24.60
CA TYR A 367 5.35 12.30 23.72
C TYR A 367 5.34 10.84 23.27
N GLY A 368 6.07 10.52 22.20
CA GLY A 368 6.28 9.15 21.75
C GLY A 368 7.74 8.74 21.53
N GLN A 369 7.93 7.45 21.28
CA GLN A 369 9.16 6.78 20.84
C GLN A 369 8.77 5.68 19.82
N CYS A 370 9.73 4.94 19.27
CA CYS A 370 9.54 4.00 18.14
C CYS A 370 8.28 3.11 18.26
N TRP A 371 8.05 2.43 19.39
CA TRP A 371 6.85 1.59 19.58
C TRP A 371 5.53 2.37 19.54
N VAL A 372 5.51 3.63 19.98
CA VAL A 372 4.32 4.50 19.94
C VAL A 372 4.04 4.93 18.50
N PHE A 373 5.08 5.32 17.74
CA PHE A 373 4.94 5.61 16.32
C PHE A 373 4.45 4.36 15.55
N GLY A 374 5.07 3.20 15.78
CA GLY A 374 4.69 1.94 15.15
C GLY A 374 3.26 1.47 15.49
N GLY A 375 2.82 1.68 16.73
CA GLY A 375 1.44 1.46 17.14
C GLY A 375 0.44 2.32 16.36
N VAL A 376 0.71 3.63 16.25
CA VAL A 376 -0.18 4.57 15.55
C VAL A 376 -0.15 4.37 14.02
N VAL A 377 1.00 4.08 13.40
CA VAL A 377 1.06 3.70 11.98
C VAL A 377 0.20 2.47 11.71
N THR A 378 0.28 1.44 12.57
CA THR A 378 -0.54 0.22 12.40
C THR A 378 -2.03 0.55 12.44
N THR A 379 -2.47 1.35 13.42
CA THR A 379 -3.86 1.81 13.51
C THR A 379 -4.31 2.55 12.25
N VAL A 380 -3.52 3.52 11.77
CA VAL A 380 -3.89 4.31 10.59
C VAL A 380 -3.98 3.42 9.35
N LEU A 381 -2.99 2.57 9.11
CA LEU A 381 -2.98 1.68 7.93
C LEU A 381 -4.11 0.64 7.98
N ARG A 382 -4.34 -0.01 9.13
CA ARG A 382 -5.47 -0.94 9.32
C ARG A 382 -6.82 -0.24 9.17
N SER A 383 -7.00 0.96 9.72
CA SER A 383 -8.25 1.73 9.58
C SER A 383 -8.56 2.11 8.13
N LEU A 384 -7.53 2.39 7.33
CA LEU A 384 -7.66 2.66 5.89
C LEU A 384 -7.80 1.40 5.03
N GLY A 385 -7.57 0.20 5.59
CA GLY A 385 -7.67 -1.09 4.92
C GLY A 385 -6.39 -1.60 4.27
N ILE A 386 -5.21 -1.07 4.63
CA ILE A 386 -3.91 -1.62 4.21
C ILE A 386 -3.47 -2.63 5.29
N PRO A 387 -3.21 -3.92 4.96
CA PRO A 387 -2.79 -4.88 5.96
C PRO A 387 -1.43 -4.51 6.54
N CYS A 388 -1.31 -4.47 7.87
CA CYS A 388 -0.14 -3.94 8.56
C CYS A 388 0.13 -4.66 9.88
N ARG A 389 1.41 -4.78 10.27
CA ARG A 389 1.86 -5.32 11.55
C ARG A 389 3.03 -4.51 12.11
N THR A 390 3.14 -4.43 13.44
CA THR A 390 4.35 -3.93 14.11
C THR A 390 5.46 -4.97 14.05
N VAL A 391 6.69 -4.52 13.86
CA VAL A 391 7.90 -5.35 13.81
C VAL A 391 8.93 -4.78 14.78
N THR A 392 9.48 -5.63 15.65
CA THR A 392 10.57 -5.29 16.56
C THR A 392 11.87 -5.93 16.06
N ASN A 393 12.92 -5.14 15.89
CA ASN A 393 14.27 -5.61 15.61
C ASN A 393 15.16 -5.46 16.86
N PHE A 394 15.90 -6.49 17.26
CA PHE A 394 16.84 -6.41 18.39
C PHE A 394 18.27 -6.16 17.90
N SER A 395 19.04 -5.38 18.66
CA SER A 395 20.33 -4.85 18.19
C SER A 395 20.19 -4.13 16.85
N SER A 396 19.24 -3.19 16.75
CA SER A 396 18.99 -2.44 15.51
C SER A 396 20.03 -1.36 15.33
N ALA A 397 20.75 -1.35 14.21
CA ALA A 397 21.67 -0.26 13.93
C ALA A 397 20.90 1.01 13.53
N HIS A 398 21.49 2.15 13.84
CA HIS A 398 21.13 3.46 13.29
C HIS A 398 22.38 4.03 12.62
N ASP A 399 22.54 3.67 11.35
CA ASP A 399 23.51 4.27 10.42
C ASP A 399 23.09 5.71 10.12
N THR A 400 24.01 6.66 10.26
CA THR A 400 23.77 8.09 10.06
C THR A 400 24.35 8.66 8.76
N ASP A 401 25.09 7.89 7.97
CA ASP A 401 25.79 8.34 6.75
C ASP A 401 25.59 7.45 5.50
N VAL A 402 24.70 6.45 5.57
CA VAL A 402 24.33 5.52 4.49
C VAL A 402 25.54 4.73 3.98
N SER A 403 26.48 4.44 4.88
CA SER A 403 27.63 3.59 4.60
C SER A 403 27.32 2.11 4.63
N LEU A 404 26.19 1.73 5.23
CA LEU A 404 25.75 0.35 5.47
C LEU A 404 26.69 -0.40 6.43
N THR A 405 27.38 0.38 7.27
CA THR A 405 28.35 -0.04 8.29
C THR A 405 28.15 0.83 9.53
N THR A 406 28.38 0.30 10.72
CA THR A 406 28.34 1.08 11.98
C THR A 406 29.77 1.41 12.40
N ASP A 407 30.19 2.66 12.22
CA ASP A 407 31.59 3.03 12.48
C ASP A 407 31.84 3.40 13.95
N VAL A 408 32.95 2.90 14.51
CA VAL A 408 33.46 3.28 15.83
C VAL A 408 34.88 3.80 15.70
N TYR A 409 35.03 5.11 15.74
CA TYR A 409 36.30 5.82 15.76
C TYR A 409 36.87 5.88 17.19
N LEU A 410 38.12 5.44 17.32
CA LEU A 410 38.90 5.40 18.55
C LEU A 410 40.17 6.25 18.40
N ASP A 411 40.67 6.78 19.52
CA ASP A 411 41.94 7.49 19.57
C ASP A 411 43.16 6.53 19.60
N ASN A 412 44.35 7.10 19.70
CA ASN A 412 45.61 6.34 19.74
C ASN A 412 45.73 5.42 20.99
N ASN A 413 44.91 5.64 22.02
CA ASN A 413 44.84 4.85 23.26
C ASN A 413 43.68 3.84 23.27
N LEU A 414 42.91 3.75 22.16
CA LEU A 414 41.67 2.97 22.01
C LEU A 414 40.44 3.55 22.74
N GLU A 415 40.46 4.84 23.12
CA GLU A 415 39.30 5.51 23.73
C GLU A 415 38.34 6.08 22.67
N PRO A 416 37.00 6.02 22.85
CA PRO A 416 36.04 6.50 21.85
C PRO A 416 36.11 8.00 21.55
N LEU A 417 36.14 8.35 20.26
CA LEU A 417 36.06 9.74 19.79
C LEU A 417 34.59 10.17 19.63
N GLU A 418 33.95 10.62 20.71
CA GLU A 418 32.52 10.99 20.78
C GLU A 418 32.02 11.93 19.67
N HIS A 419 32.90 12.80 19.16
CA HIS A 419 32.57 13.78 18.10
C HIS A 419 32.58 13.18 16.68
N LEU A 420 33.10 11.96 16.51
CA LEU A 420 33.09 11.19 15.26
C LEU A 420 32.09 10.02 15.32
N ASN A 421 31.76 9.55 16.52
CA ASN A 421 30.82 8.44 16.72
C ASN A 421 29.37 8.96 16.75
N SER A 422 28.76 9.08 15.56
CA SER A 422 27.34 9.42 15.41
C SER A 422 26.41 8.22 15.30
N ASP A 423 26.90 7.09 14.80
CA ASP A 423 26.13 5.87 14.69
C ASP A 423 25.90 5.23 16.08
N SER A 424 24.84 4.42 16.18
CA SER A 424 24.51 3.72 17.41
C SER A 424 23.79 2.40 17.12
N VAL A 425 23.90 1.44 18.04
CA VAL A 425 23.11 0.21 18.01
C VAL A 425 22.11 0.26 19.15
N TRP A 426 20.82 0.25 18.80
CA TRP A 426 19.70 0.27 19.73
C TRP A 426 19.43 -1.13 20.24
N ASN A 427 19.18 -1.28 21.55
CA ASN A 427 18.81 -2.57 22.15
C ASN A 427 17.65 -3.25 21.41
N PHE A 428 16.66 -2.44 21.04
CA PHE A 428 15.62 -2.78 20.07
C PHE A 428 15.13 -1.50 19.37
N HIS A 429 14.57 -1.67 18.17
CA HIS A 429 13.82 -0.66 17.43
C HIS A 429 12.49 -1.26 16.95
N VAL A 430 11.48 -0.41 16.70
CA VAL A 430 10.13 -0.83 16.27
C VAL A 430 9.69 -0.01 15.07
N TRP A 431 9.31 -0.70 14.00
CA TRP A 431 8.74 -0.15 12.77
C TRP A 431 7.52 -0.96 12.32
N ASN A 432 7.08 -0.77 11.08
CA ASN A 432 5.92 -1.43 10.51
C ASN A 432 6.25 -2.22 9.23
N ASP A 433 5.65 -3.40 9.12
CA ASP A 433 5.49 -4.12 7.87
C ASP A 433 4.09 -3.84 7.33
N CYS A 434 3.97 -3.37 6.09
CA CYS A 434 2.68 -3.23 5.40
C CYS A 434 2.65 -4.03 4.10
N TRP A 435 1.49 -4.60 3.76
CA TRP A 435 1.34 -5.50 2.62
C TRP A 435 0.81 -4.78 1.37
N MET A 436 1.57 -4.85 0.27
CA MET A 436 1.14 -4.37 -1.04
C MET A 436 1.97 -4.97 -2.18
N ALA A 437 1.38 -5.08 -3.36
CA ALA A 437 2.14 -5.22 -4.61
C ALA A 437 2.93 -3.94 -4.92
N ARG A 438 4.01 -4.08 -5.68
CA ARG A 438 4.91 -2.97 -6.06
C ARG A 438 5.03 -2.87 -7.59
N PRO A 439 3.98 -2.41 -8.30
CA PRO A 439 4.01 -2.26 -9.76
C PRO A 439 5.00 -1.19 -10.23
N ASP A 440 5.55 -0.41 -9.31
CA ASP A 440 6.57 0.61 -9.50
C ASP A 440 8.02 0.08 -9.37
N LEU A 441 8.18 -1.22 -9.13
CA LEU A 441 9.44 -1.98 -9.01
C LEU A 441 9.44 -3.20 -9.95
N PRO A 442 10.61 -3.85 -10.18
CA PRO A 442 10.65 -5.14 -10.86
C PRO A 442 9.81 -6.22 -10.13
N PRO A 443 9.14 -7.14 -10.87
CA PRO A 443 8.36 -8.23 -10.26
C PRO A 443 9.21 -9.08 -9.31
N GLY A 444 8.64 -9.46 -8.17
CA GLY A 444 9.32 -10.12 -7.04
C GLY A 444 9.43 -9.25 -5.79
N ASN A 445 9.25 -7.94 -5.93
CA ASN A 445 9.41 -6.96 -4.84
C ASN A 445 8.09 -6.58 -4.13
N GLY A 446 6.96 -7.16 -4.52
CA GLY A 446 5.69 -7.02 -3.78
C GLY A 446 5.62 -7.89 -2.51
N GLY A 447 4.60 -7.67 -1.69
CA GLY A 447 4.38 -8.34 -0.42
C GLY A 447 4.63 -7.39 0.75
N TRP A 448 5.26 -7.87 1.82
CA TRP A 448 5.63 -7.03 2.95
C TRP A 448 6.66 -5.96 2.56
N GLN A 449 6.37 -4.72 2.97
CA GLN A 449 7.23 -3.56 2.82
C GLN A 449 7.49 -2.95 4.21
N ALA A 450 8.76 -2.73 4.55
CA ALA A 450 9.17 -2.04 5.76
C ALA A 450 8.95 -0.53 5.65
N VAL A 451 8.43 0.06 6.72
CA VAL A 451 8.06 1.46 6.85
C VAL A 451 8.39 1.91 8.27
N ASP A 452 9.20 2.94 8.42
CA ASP A 452 9.48 3.55 9.72
C ASP A 452 9.04 5.03 9.72
N ALA A 453 8.24 5.37 10.73
CA ALA A 453 7.79 6.72 11.00
C ALA A 453 8.63 7.42 12.07
N THR A 454 9.56 6.72 12.71
CA THR A 454 10.48 7.28 13.70
C THR A 454 11.44 8.23 12.98
N PRO A 455 11.61 9.48 13.45
CA PRO A 455 12.46 10.46 12.77
C PRO A 455 13.95 10.16 12.99
N GLN A 456 14.48 9.27 12.15
CA GLN A 456 15.88 8.83 12.13
C GLN A 456 16.68 9.59 11.05
N GLN A 457 16.41 9.30 9.77
CA GLN A 457 16.98 10.01 8.62
C GLN A 457 15.91 10.71 7.76
N THR A 458 16.34 11.68 6.93
CA THR A 458 15.46 12.38 5.98
C THR A 458 15.46 11.71 4.60
N SER A 459 14.33 11.19 4.14
CA SER A 459 14.15 10.72 2.76
C SER A 459 13.61 11.84 1.85
N GLN A 460 14.49 12.34 0.98
CA GLN A 460 14.25 13.49 0.09
C GLN A 460 13.96 14.80 0.86
N GLY A 461 14.58 14.98 2.02
CA GLY A 461 14.48 16.20 2.84
C GLY A 461 13.34 16.23 3.86
N THR A 462 12.61 15.13 4.03
CA THR A 462 11.55 14.95 5.05
C THR A 462 11.86 13.73 5.92
N PHE A 463 11.65 13.78 7.22
CA PHE A 463 11.79 12.65 8.14
C PHE A 463 10.70 11.59 7.93
N ARG A 464 11.05 10.54 7.19
CA ARG A 464 10.20 9.41 6.79
C ARG A 464 11.05 8.29 6.21
N CYS A 465 10.61 7.04 6.33
CA CYS A 465 11.29 5.90 5.71
C CYS A 465 10.29 4.90 5.08
N GLY A 466 10.60 4.47 3.86
CA GLY A 466 9.87 3.43 3.13
C GLY A 466 8.76 3.94 2.20
N PRO A 467 7.94 3.03 1.62
CA PRO A 467 7.99 1.57 1.77
C PRO A 467 9.21 0.92 1.07
N ALA A 468 9.99 0.16 1.83
CA ALA A 468 11.14 -0.62 1.39
C ALA A 468 10.75 -2.11 1.24
N SER A 469 10.99 -2.73 0.09
CA SER A 469 10.63 -4.15 -0.10
C SER A 469 11.52 -5.06 0.75
N LEU A 470 10.92 -5.97 1.54
CA LEU A 470 11.68 -6.97 2.31
C LEU A 470 12.50 -7.88 1.39
N THR A 471 12.01 -8.20 0.19
CA THR A 471 12.79 -8.92 -0.84
C THR A 471 14.06 -8.15 -1.21
N ALA A 472 13.94 -6.85 -1.48
CA ALA A 472 15.08 -6.01 -1.86
C ALA A 472 16.10 -5.88 -0.72
N ILE A 473 15.64 -5.72 0.52
CA ILE A 473 16.49 -5.71 1.72
C ILE A 473 17.23 -7.04 1.84
N ARG A 474 16.51 -8.17 1.78
CA ARG A 474 17.09 -9.51 1.92
C ARG A 474 18.25 -9.79 0.95
N TYR A 475 18.14 -9.35 -0.30
CA TYR A 475 19.12 -9.58 -1.34
C TYR A 475 20.11 -8.41 -1.54
N GLY A 476 20.11 -7.40 -0.66
CA GLY A 476 21.01 -6.25 -0.77
C GLY A 476 20.76 -5.34 -1.97
N GLN A 477 19.57 -5.39 -2.57
CA GLN A 477 19.17 -4.57 -3.74
C GLN A 477 18.78 -3.14 -3.33
N VAL A 478 19.64 -2.49 -2.54
CA VAL A 478 19.38 -1.22 -1.84
C VAL A 478 19.19 0.00 -2.77
N TYR A 479 19.51 -0.15 -4.05
CA TYR A 479 19.23 0.85 -5.10
C TYR A 479 17.74 0.93 -5.47
N LEU A 480 16.91 -0.02 -5.03
CA LEU A 480 15.46 0.00 -5.24
C LEU A 480 14.76 0.93 -4.24
N LYS A 481 13.77 1.69 -4.74
CA LYS A 481 12.98 2.62 -3.91
C LYS A 481 11.92 1.89 -3.07
N HIS A 482 11.58 2.36 -1.88
CA HIS A 482 12.09 3.54 -1.19
C HIS A 482 13.01 3.14 -0.04
N ASP A 483 14.07 3.91 0.19
CA ASP A 483 14.86 3.92 1.44
C ASP A 483 15.46 2.57 1.87
N ALA A 484 15.56 1.61 0.94
CA ALA A 484 16.01 0.24 1.20
C ALA A 484 17.46 0.18 1.74
N ALA A 485 18.32 1.13 1.38
CA ALA A 485 19.65 1.30 1.97
C ALA A 485 19.60 1.51 3.49
N PHE A 486 18.74 2.41 3.96
CA PHE A 486 18.62 2.71 5.39
C PHE A 486 18.12 1.47 6.15
N VAL A 487 17.01 0.87 5.72
CA VAL A 487 16.44 -0.32 6.37
C VAL A 487 17.39 -1.53 6.29
N PHE A 488 18.20 -1.64 5.23
CA PHE A 488 19.25 -2.67 5.16
C PHE A 488 20.30 -2.48 6.26
N ALA A 489 20.77 -1.25 6.49
CA ALA A 489 21.72 -0.98 7.56
C ALA A 489 21.15 -1.37 8.93
N GLU A 490 19.87 -1.05 9.21
CA GLU A 490 19.21 -1.39 10.48
C GLU A 490 19.25 -2.89 10.84
N VAL A 491 19.33 -3.79 9.85
CA VAL A 491 19.28 -5.26 10.03
C VAL A 491 20.56 -6.02 9.67
N ASN A 492 21.51 -5.41 8.93
CA ASN A 492 22.66 -6.09 8.33
C ASN A 492 23.99 -5.30 8.38
N SER A 493 24.09 -4.15 9.07
CA SER A 493 25.37 -3.43 9.09
C SER A 493 26.43 -4.13 9.94
N ASP A 494 27.60 -4.42 9.35
CA ASP A 494 28.80 -4.79 10.09
C ASP A 494 29.32 -3.59 10.90
N LYS A 495 29.90 -3.83 12.08
CA LYS A 495 30.45 -2.79 12.94
C LYS A 495 31.96 -2.69 12.77
N ILE A 496 32.45 -1.53 12.32
CA ILE A 496 33.85 -1.35 11.94
C ILE A 496 34.55 -0.42 12.94
N TYR A 497 35.68 -0.88 13.47
CA TYR A 497 36.48 -0.15 14.45
C TYR A 497 37.69 0.50 13.76
N TRP A 498 37.76 1.83 13.85
CA TRP A 498 38.78 2.66 13.22
C TRP A 498 39.67 3.30 14.29
N GLN A 499 40.96 3.01 14.30
CA GLN A 499 41.91 3.66 15.20
C GLN A 499 42.58 4.86 14.52
N ARG A 500 42.71 5.96 15.26
CA ARG A 500 43.48 7.12 14.82
C ARG A 500 44.98 6.82 14.83
N ASN A 501 45.62 7.09 13.70
CA ASN A 501 47.06 6.97 13.51
C ASN A 501 47.78 8.23 14.04
N VAL A 502 49.10 8.13 14.27
CA VAL A 502 49.94 9.26 14.76
C VAL A 502 49.97 10.45 13.79
N ASP A 503 49.79 10.21 12.49
CA ASP A 503 49.70 11.26 11.45
C ASP A 503 48.30 11.91 11.36
N GLY A 504 47.34 11.45 12.17
CA GLY A 504 45.97 11.93 12.20
C GLY A 504 45.00 11.26 11.21
N THR A 505 45.46 10.30 10.40
CA THR A 505 44.61 9.44 9.56
C THR A 505 43.95 8.33 10.40
N PHE A 506 43.14 7.47 9.78
CA PHE A 506 42.48 6.34 10.45
C PHE A 506 42.80 5.01 9.75
N SER A 507 43.01 3.97 10.55
CA SER A 507 43.16 2.58 10.09
C SER A 507 42.04 1.73 10.66
N GLN A 508 41.44 0.85 9.85
CA GLN A 508 40.57 -0.21 10.37
C GLN A 508 41.43 -1.19 11.20
N ILE A 509 41.02 -1.45 12.44
CA ILE A 509 41.73 -2.37 13.35
C ILE A 509 40.94 -3.64 13.67
N TYR A 510 39.61 -3.60 13.53
CA TYR A 510 38.72 -4.73 13.79
C TYR A 510 37.37 -4.53 13.07
N ASP A 511 36.74 -5.62 12.67
CA ASP A 511 35.35 -5.68 12.21
C ASP A 511 34.57 -6.73 13.01
N GLU A 512 33.38 -6.34 13.49
CA GLU A 512 32.48 -7.19 14.24
C GLU A 512 31.21 -7.43 13.40
N LYS A 513 31.11 -8.65 12.86
CA LYS A 513 29.97 -9.12 12.04
C LYS A 513 28.92 -9.77 12.91
N ASN A 514 27.70 -9.94 12.39
CA ASN A 514 26.62 -10.65 13.09
C ASN A 514 26.24 -10.02 14.44
N ILE A 515 26.36 -8.69 14.59
CA ILE A 515 25.96 -7.97 15.82
C ILE A 515 24.64 -7.22 15.69
N VAL A 516 24.18 -6.98 14.46
CA VAL A 516 22.98 -6.20 14.14
C VAL A 516 21.85 -7.12 13.66
N GLY A 517 20.60 -6.75 13.93
CA GLY A 517 19.45 -7.36 13.24
C GLY A 517 18.97 -8.70 13.78
N HIS A 518 18.85 -8.86 15.10
CA HIS A 518 18.56 -10.13 15.77
C HIS A 518 17.07 -10.31 16.12
N PHE A 519 16.60 -11.56 16.06
CA PHE A 519 15.23 -12.00 16.41
C PHE A 519 14.13 -11.03 15.98
N ILE A 520 14.14 -10.59 14.72
CA ILE A 520 13.17 -9.65 14.17
C ILE A 520 11.78 -10.27 14.34
N SER A 521 10.95 -9.68 15.18
CA SER A 521 9.77 -10.32 15.78
C SER A 521 8.49 -9.55 15.49
N THR A 522 7.41 -10.30 15.27
CA THR A 522 6.04 -9.77 15.15
C THR A 522 5.06 -10.74 15.80
N LYS A 523 3.82 -10.30 16.06
CA LYS A 523 2.78 -11.17 16.62
C LYS A 523 2.37 -12.25 15.60
N ALA A 524 2.18 -13.48 16.05
CA ALA A 524 1.71 -14.57 15.21
C ALA A 524 0.24 -14.39 14.77
N VAL A 525 -0.09 -14.97 13.62
CA VAL A 525 -1.47 -14.95 13.09
C VAL A 525 -2.37 -15.80 13.98
N GLY A 526 -3.47 -15.21 14.46
CA GLY A 526 -4.49 -15.93 15.25
C GLY A 526 -4.05 -16.41 16.63
N SER A 527 -2.90 -15.96 17.14
CA SER A 527 -2.37 -16.28 18.47
C SER A 527 -1.54 -15.13 19.03
N ASP A 528 -1.28 -15.14 20.34
CA ASP A 528 -0.43 -14.14 21.02
C ASP A 528 1.05 -14.53 21.04
N ASP A 529 1.40 -15.68 20.46
CA ASP A 529 2.77 -16.18 20.35
C ASP A 529 3.64 -15.26 19.47
N ARG A 530 4.95 -15.23 19.78
CA ARG A 530 5.95 -14.51 18.98
C ARG A 530 6.27 -15.26 17.69
N ASN A 531 6.10 -14.59 16.55
CA ASN A 531 6.60 -15.06 15.26
C ASN A 531 7.96 -14.42 14.95
N ASP A 532 8.99 -15.24 14.71
CA ASP A 532 10.32 -14.79 14.29
C ASP A 532 10.39 -14.69 12.76
N ILE A 533 10.58 -13.48 12.27
CA ILE A 533 10.63 -13.12 10.86
C ILE A 533 12.01 -12.60 10.43
N THR A 534 13.07 -12.84 11.23
CA THR A 534 14.47 -12.51 10.88
C THR A 534 14.84 -13.06 9.50
N ASN A 535 14.36 -14.27 9.22
CA ASN A 535 14.55 -14.95 7.95
C ASN A 535 13.88 -14.27 6.74
N LEU A 536 13.02 -13.26 6.91
CA LEU A 536 12.44 -12.48 5.81
C LEU A 536 13.36 -11.30 5.42
N TYR A 537 14.03 -10.70 6.41
CA TYR A 537 14.92 -9.55 6.25
C TYR A 537 16.33 -9.91 5.82
N LYS A 538 16.85 -11.08 6.24
CA LYS A 538 18.21 -11.50 5.90
C LYS A 538 18.39 -13.00 5.68
N HIS A 539 19.56 -13.34 5.16
CA HIS A 539 20.03 -14.73 5.07
C HIS A 539 20.62 -15.19 6.41
N PRO A 540 20.78 -16.51 6.64
CA PRO A 540 21.41 -17.00 7.86
C PRO A 540 22.82 -16.45 8.02
N GLU A 541 23.14 -16.04 9.23
CA GLU A 541 24.43 -15.44 9.59
C GLU A 541 25.61 -16.37 9.31
N GLY A 542 26.67 -15.85 8.69
CA GLY A 542 27.82 -16.62 8.25
C GLY A 542 27.56 -17.52 7.03
N SER A 543 26.44 -17.37 6.34
CA SER A 543 26.20 -17.99 5.03
C SER A 543 26.75 -17.12 3.90
N GLU A 544 27.19 -17.75 2.81
CA GLU A 544 27.70 -17.02 1.65
C GLU A 544 26.63 -16.11 1.01
N GLN A 545 25.33 -16.46 1.13
CA GLN A 545 24.25 -15.58 0.66
C GLN A 545 24.06 -14.33 1.51
N GLU A 546 24.32 -14.39 2.83
CA GLU A 546 24.38 -13.19 3.69
C GLU A 546 25.55 -12.31 3.24
N ARG A 547 26.74 -12.90 3.08
CA ARG A 547 27.94 -12.17 2.66
C ARG A 547 27.75 -11.47 1.31
N ILE A 548 27.16 -12.17 0.33
CA ILE A 548 26.82 -11.62 -0.98
C ILE A 548 25.80 -10.47 -0.87
N ALA A 549 24.78 -10.59 -0.01
CA ALA A 549 23.78 -9.53 0.17
C ALA A 549 24.41 -8.26 0.76
N VAL A 550 25.25 -8.38 1.79
CA VAL A 550 25.97 -7.23 2.38
C VAL A 550 26.90 -6.59 1.35
N GLU A 551 27.69 -7.36 0.61
CA GLU A 551 28.60 -6.80 -0.40
C GLU A 551 27.87 -6.17 -1.58
N THR A 552 26.75 -6.76 -2.01
CA THR A 552 25.87 -6.17 -3.02
C THR A 552 25.35 -4.82 -2.52
N ALA A 553 24.80 -4.77 -1.30
CA ALA A 553 24.28 -3.54 -0.72
C ALA A 553 25.36 -2.44 -0.62
N CYS A 554 26.52 -2.78 -0.04
CA CYS A 554 27.62 -1.84 0.15
C CYS A 554 28.23 -1.36 -1.17
N SER A 555 28.17 -2.14 -2.25
CA SER A 555 28.60 -1.68 -3.59
C SER A 555 27.77 -0.49 -4.12
N TYR A 556 26.55 -0.30 -3.62
CA TYR A 556 25.67 0.84 -3.92
C TYR A 556 25.62 1.90 -2.79
N GLY A 557 26.30 1.65 -1.66
CA GLY A 557 26.37 2.57 -0.51
C GLY A 557 27.45 3.65 -0.64
N THR A 558 27.51 4.58 0.32
CA THR A 558 28.48 5.70 0.29
C THR A 558 29.94 5.23 0.50
N LYS A 559 30.14 4.11 1.20
CA LYS A 559 31.44 3.49 1.48
C LYS A 559 31.64 2.16 0.73
N ALA A 560 31.42 2.14 -0.58
CA ALA A 560 31.67 0.96 -1.44
C ALA A 560 33.11 0.38 -1.42
N LYS A 561 34.05 1.04 -0.71
CA LYS A 561 35.43 0.57 -0.45
C LYS A 561 35.66 -0.01 0.95
N ALA A 562 34.64 -0.03 1.83
CA ALA A 562 34.74 -0.62 3.17
C ALA A 562 35.00 -2.13 3.12
N TYR A 563 34.53 -2.79 2.06
CA TYR A 563 34.87 -4.17 1.75
C TYR A 563 35.93 -4.22 0.64
N SER A 564 36.66 -5.34 0.58
CA SER A 564 37.66 -5.56 -0.46
C SER A 564 36.99 -5.52 -1.83
N ALA A 565 37.19 -4.43 -2.58
CA ALA A 565 36.73 -4.35 -3.96
C ALA A 565 37.29 -5.54 -4.77
N PRO A 566 36.51 -6.14 -5.68
CA PRO A 566 36.97 -7.30 -6.42
C PRO A 566 38.19 -6.94 -7.28
N THR A 567 39.18 -7.83 -7.33
CA THR A 567 40.45 -7.55 -8.03
C THR A 567 40.28 -7.49 -9.55
N ALA A 568 39.23 -8.13 -10.07
CA ALA A 568 38.71 -7.96 -11.43
C ALA A 568 37.18 -8.19 -11.45
N GLN A 569 36.51 -7.64 -12.46
CA GLN A 569 35.10 -7.93 -12.77
C GLN A 569 35.06 -8.54 -14.17
N ASP A 570 35.47 -9.81 -14.28
CA ASP A 570 35.71 -10.50 -15.54
C ASP A 570 34.73 -11.65 -15.81
N VAL A 571 33.93 -12.07 -14.83
CA VAL A 571 32.85 -13.06 -15.03
C VAL A 571 31.50 -12.35 -15.17
N SER A 572 30.65 -12.81 -16.10
CA SER A 572 29.25 -12.41 -16.19
C SER A 572 28.32 -13.63 -16.14
N VAL A 573 27.06 -13.44 -15.72
CA VAL A 573 26.03 -14.48 -15.65
C VAL A 573 24.74 -14.03 -16.31
N HIS A 574 24.19 -14.87 -17.17
CA HIS A 574 22.97 -14.63 -17.92
C HIS A 574 22.07 -15.87 -17.86
N VAL A 575 20.76 -15.69 -17.93
CA VAL A 575 19.78 -16.79 -17.95
C VAL A 575 18.96 -16.71 -19.23
N THR A 576 18.79 -17.85 -19.89
CA THR A 576 18.03 -18.00 -21.13
C THR A 576 17.07 -19.19 -21.06
N MET A 577 16.12 -19.23 -21.99
CA MET A 577 15.13 -20.29 -22.14
C MET A 577 15.16 -20.78 -23.58
N GLU A 578 15.01 -22.09 -23.80
CA GLU A 578 14.84 -22.65 -25.15
C GLU A 578 13.43 -22.42 -25.70
N ASP A 579 13.34 -22.32 -27.03
CA ASP A 579 12.12 -22.08 -27.81
C ASP A 579 11.16 -21.03 -27.21
N ASP A 580 10.12 -21.53 -26.57
CA ASP A 580 8.91 -20.83 -26.16
C ASP A 580 8.80 -20.74 -24.63
N GLY A 581 9.79 -21.29 -23.91
CA GLY A 581 9.86 -21.41 -22.45
C GLY A 581 9.21 -22.68 -21.85
N PRO A 582 9.44 -22.93 -20.54
CA PRO A 582 8.90 -24.09 -19.81
C PRO A 582 7.39 -24.28 -19.91
N ARG A 583 6.93 -25.53 -19.84
CA ARG A 583 5.51 -25.92 -19.97
C ARG A 583 4.93 -26.42 -18.65
N MET A 584 3.64 -26.17 -18.48
CA MET A 584 2.88 -26.54 -17.29
C MET A 584 2.60 -28.05 -17.27
N GLY A 585 3.26 -28.79 -16.36
CA GLY A 585 3.14 -30.25 -16.25
C GLY A 585 4.45 -31.00 -16.51
N ASP A 586 5.36 -30.36 -17.22
CA ASP A 586 6.71 -30.86 -17.53
C ASP A 586 7.75 -30.29 -16.54
N ASP A 587 8.95 -30.84 -16.52
CA ASP A 587 10.06 -30.25 -15.78
C ASP A 587 10.49 -28.92 -16.45
N ALA A 588 10.80 -27.90 -15.65
CA ALA A 588 11.11 -26.56 -16.17
C ALA A 588 12.63 -26.40 -16.35
N GLU A 589 13.06 -26.33 -17.62
CA GLU A 589 14.47 -26.22 -18.00
C GLU A 589 14.84 -24.78 -18.38
N LEU A 590 15.95 -24.29 -17.82
CA LEU A 590 16.56 -22.99 -18.10
C LEU A 590 18.06 -23.18 -18.35
N THR A 591 18.66 -22.32 -19.17
CA THR A 591 20.12 -22.33 -19.40
C THR A 591 20.77 -21.15 -18.70
N ILE A 592 21.62 -21.43 -17.72
CA ILE A 592 22.44 -20.43 -17.02
C ILE A 592 23.81 -20.39 -17.70
N THR A 593 24.13 -19.29 -18.38
CA THR A 593 25.41 -19.10 -19.06
C THR A 593 26.31 -18.20 -18.22
N LEU A 594 27.49 -18.71 -17.86
CA LEU A 594 28.57 -17.91 -17.27
C LEU A 594 29.66 -17.69 -18.33
N GLN A 595 30.16 -16.46 -18.43
CA GLN A 595 31.23 -16.10 -19.34
C GLN A 595 32.40 -15.49 -18.57
N ASN A 596 33.55 -16.13 -18.62
CA ASN A 596 34.82 -15.59 -18.13
C ASN A 596 35.52 -14.84 -19.28
N SER A 597 35.69 -13.53 -19.14
CA SER A 597 36.34 -12.66 -20.13
C SER A 597 37.85 -12.44 -19.88
N SER A 598 38.42 -13.12 -18.88
CA SER A 598 39.84 -12.99 -18.52
C SER A 598 40.74 -14.03 -19.21
N SER A 599 42.05 -13.79 -19.14
CA SER A 599 43.09 -14.74 -19.51
C SER A 599 43.46 -15.73 -18.40
N GLU A 600 42.71 -15.78 -17.30
CA GLU A 600 42.97 -16.62 -16.13
C GLU A 600 41.81 -17.59 -15.87
N ASN A 601 42.07 -18.67 -15.13
CA ASN A 601 40.99 -19.52 -14.63
C ASN A 601 40.20 -18.79 -13.54
N ARG A 602 38.91 -19.10 -13.45
CA ARG A 602 38.00 -18.59 -12.42
C ARG A 602 37.16 -19.72 -11.85
N THR A 603 36.99 -19.75 -10.54
CA THR A 603 36.12 -20.69 -9.83
C THR A 603 34.91 -19.92 -9.32
N VAL A 604 33.69 -20.34 -9.66
CA VAL A 604 32.45 -19.66 -9.24
C VAL A 604 31.65 -20.58 -8.33
N ASN A 605 31.45 -20.18 -7.07
CA ASN A 605 30.40 -20.76 -6.24
C ASN A 605 29.08 -20.06 -6.60
N LEU A 606 28.08 -20.80 -7.07
CA LEU A 606 26.80 -20.28 -7.53
C LEU A 606 25.65 -20.91 -6.75
N HIS A 607 24.93 -20.10 -5.99
CA HIS A 607 23.64 -20.43 -5.41
C HIS A 607 22.50 -20.08 -6.36
N SER A 608 21.50 -20.95 -6.45
CA SER A 608 20.23 -20.65 -7.10
C SER A 608 19.06 -20.84 -6.14
N GLN A 609 18.05 -19.99 -6.26
CA GLN A 609 16.78 -20.11 -5.54
C GLN A 609 15.62 -19.78 -6.47
N VAL A 610 14.60 -20.63 -6.54
CA VAL A 610 13.35 -20.32 -7.25
C VAL A 610 12.19 -20.14 -6.29
N SER A 611 11.42 -19.08 -6.52
CA SER A 611 10.17 -18.80 -5.83
C SER A 611 9.01 -18.66 -6.80
N VAL A 612 7.83 -19.13 -6.39
CA VAL A 612 6.55 -18.86 -7.05
C VAL A 612 6.06 -17.48 -6.61
N MET A 613 5.47 -16.75 -7.57
CA MET A 613 4.88 -15.42 -7.36
C MET A 613 3.43 -15.39 -7.82
N TYR A 614 2.65 -14.50 -7.22
CA TYR A 614 1.40 -14.03 -7.80
C TYR A 614 1.70 -13.18 -9.05
N TYR A 615 0.73 -13.04 -9.97
CA TYR A 615 0.90 -12.22 -11.18
C TYR A 615 1.21 -10.74 -10.87
N THR A 616 0.86 -10.28 -9.67
CA THR A 616 1.17 -8.96 -9.10
C THR A 616 2.65 -8.77 -8.71
N GLY A 617 3.49 -9.79 -8.87
CA GLY A 617 4.91 -9.77 -8.49
C GLY A 617 5.13 -9.89 -6.97
N VAL A 618 4.13 -10.35 -6.23
CA VAL A 618 4.22 -10.66 -4.80
C VAL A 618 4.76 -12.08 -4.62
N HIS A 619 5.72 -12.26 -3.71
CA HIS A 619 6.27 -13.58 -3.36
C HIS A 619 5.21 -14.46 -2.68
N LYS A 620 5.08 -15.72 -3.10
CA LYS A 620 4.22 -16.73 -2.44
C LYS A 620 5.04 -17.72 -1.63
N ALA A 621 5.95 -18.44 -2.29
CA ALA A 621 6.70 -19.54 -1.67
C ALA A 621 8.01 -19.81 -2.42
N THR A 622 9.04 -20.26 -1.69
CA THR A 622 10.27 -20.81 -2.30
C THR A 622 10.07 -22.28 -2.62
N VAL A 623 10.38 -22.72 -3.85
CA VAL A 623 10.18 -24.11 -4.31
C VAL A 623 11.46 -24.92 -4.42
N LYS A 624 12.60 -24.29 -4.76
CA LYS A 624 13.91 -24.96 -4.87
C LYS A 624 15.03 -24.02 -4.43
N LYS A 625 16.06 -24.61 -3.83
CA LYS A 625 17.38 -23.99 -3.60
C LYS A 625 18.45 -24.98 -4.05
N ASP A 626 19.53 -24.48 -4.63
CA ASP A 626 20.66 -25.29 -5.12
C ASP A 626 21.99 -24.54 -4.94
N THR A 627 23.11 -25.25 -5.00
CA THR A 627 24.47 -24.69 -4.88
C THR A 627 25.45 -25.51 -5.71
N THR A 628 26.20 -24.83 -6.58
CA THR A 628 27.08 -25.47 -7.56
C THR A 628 28.41 -24.74 -7.63
N ASP A 629 29.51 -25.47 -7.52
CA ASP A 629 30.86 -24.96 -7.80
C ASP A 629 31.21 -25.18 -9.27
N ILE A 630 31.75 -24.14 -9.93
CA ILE A 630 31.90 -24.08 -11.38
C ILE A 630 33.29 -23.56 -11.74
N ASP A 631 34.15 -24.43 -12.26
CA ASP A 631 35.41 -24.02 -12.89
C ASP A 631 35.13 -23.39 -14.27
N LEU A 632 35.74 -22.25 -14.56
CA LEU A 632 35.74 -21.55 -15.85
C LEU A 632 37.19 -21.38 -16.35
N LEU A 633 37.46 -21.85 -17.56
CA LEU A 633 38.72 -21.65 -18.26
C LEU A 633 38.86 -20.22 -18.81
N PRO A 634 40.05 -19.79 -19.22
CA PRO A 634 40.29 -18.46 -19.78
C PRO A 634 39.47 -18.23 -21.06
N ASN A 635 38.75 -17.11 -21.14
CA ASN A 635 37.86 -16.77 -22.26
C ASN A 635 36.75 -17.81 -22.52
N GLU A 636 36.41 -18.66 -21.54
CA GLU A 636 35.36 -19.68 -21.68
C GLU A 636 33.96 -19.08 -21.44
N GLU A 637 33.03 -19.48 -22.31
CA GLU A 637 31.60 -19.38 -22.07
C GLU A 637 31.06 -20.77 -21.76
N LYS A 638 30.48 -20.94 -20.58
CA LYS A 638 30.02 -22.22 -20.04
C LYS A 638 28.53 -22.14 -19.68
N SER A 639 27.74 -22.95 -20.36
CA SER A 639 26.30 -23.07 -20.10
C SER A 639 26.01 -24.26 -19.18
N LEU A 640 25.14 -24.01 -18.20
CA LEU A 640 24.63 -25.01 -17.27
C LEU A 640 23.13 -25.20 -17.52
N ASN A 641 22.74 -26.45 -17.76
CA ASN A 641 21.33 -26.83 -17.81
C ASN A 641 20.80 -26.88 -16.38
N TRP A 642 19.87 -26.00 -16.07
CA TRP A 642 19.21 -25.92 -14.77
C TRP A 642 17.78 -26.42 -14.91
N THR A 643 17.39 -27.39 -14.08
CA THR A 643 16.07 -28.04 -14.14
C THR A 643 15.31 -27.86 -12.83
N LEU A 644 14.02 -27.61 -12.91
CA LEU A 644 13.07 -27.62 -11.79
C LEU A 644 11.98 -28.65 -12.04
N ASP A 645 12.07 -29.76 -11.32
CA ASP A 645 11.18 -30.90 -11.43
C ASP A 645 9.72 -30.51 -11.14
N TYR A 646 8.77 -31.03 -11.92
CA TYR A 646 7.33 -30.84 -11.73
C TYR A 646 6.88 -31.15 -10.29
N LYS A 647 7.49 -32.17 -9.68
CA LYS A 647 7.18 -32.61 -8.30
C LYS A 647 7.40 -31.51 -7.26
N ASP A 648 8.36 -30.60 -7.49
CA ASP A 648 8.82 -29.59 -6.53
C ASP A 648 7.88 -28.37 -6.55
N TYR A 649 7.38 -27.98 -7.73
CA TYR A 649 6.55 -26.79 -7.89
C TYR A 649 5.04 -27.05 -7.88
N LYS A 650 4.56 -28.24 -8.30
CA LYS A 650 3.13 -28.51 -8.62
C LYS A 650 2.10 -28.09 -7.56
N ASN A 651 2.45 -28.20 -6.27
CA ASN A 651 1.55 -27.90 -5.15
C ASN A 651 1.63 -26.42 -4.71
N GLN A 652 2.63 -25.68 -5.21
CA GLN A 652 2.92 -24.30 -4.80
C GLN A 652 2.48 -23.26 -5.83
N LEU A 653 2.21 -23.67 -7.07
CA LEU A 653 1.72 -22.78 -8.13
C LEU A 653 0.45 -21.99 -7.74
N ILE A 654 0.27 -20.86 -8.42
CA ILE A 654 -0.92 -20.00 -8.34
C ILE A 654 -1.07 -19.26 -9.67
N ASP A 655 -2.29 -18.81 -9.98
CA ASP A 655 -2.64 -17.91 -11.08
C ASP A 655 -1.99 -18.25 -12.45
N GLN A 656 -1.11 -17.36 -12.93
CA GLN A 656 -0.39 -17.44 -14.21
C GLN A 656 0.86 -18.34 -14.16
N ALA A 657 1.05 -19.09 -13.07
CA ALA A 657 2.23 -19.92 -12.82
C ALA A 657 3.56 -19.15 -13.04
N ALA A 658 3.65 -17.96 -12.46
CA ALA A 658 4.83 -17.09 -12.52
C ALA A 658 5.87 -17.51 -11.47
N LEU A 659 7.15 -17.54 -11.87
CA LEU A 659 8.29 -17.89 -11.04
C LEU A 659 9.44 -16.89 -11.22
N MET A 660 10.22 -16.70 -10.15
CA MET A 660 11.45 -15.93 -10.13
C MET A 660 12.62 -16.83 -9.73
N LEU A 661 13.61 -16.94 -10.60
CA LEU A 661 14.94 -17.47 -10.31
C LEU A 661 15.83 -16.34 -9.81
N THR A 662 16.34 -16.46 -8.59
CA THR A 662 17.40 -15.62 -8.04
C THR A 662 18.71 -16.41 -8.07
N LEU A 663 19.74 -15.82 -8.65
CA LEU A 663 21.10 -16.35 -8.66
C LEU A 663 22.01 -15.42 -7.85
N LEU A 664 22.77 -16.01 -6.92
CA LEU A 664 23.77 -15.34 -6.10
C LEU A 664 25.06 -16.16 -6.23
N GLY A 665 26.20 -15.56 -6.54
CA GLY A 665 27.45 -16.28 -6.60
C GLY A 665 28.68 -15.43 -6.34
N ARG A 666 29.81 -16.10 -6.09
CA ARG A 666 31.11 -15.50 -5.88
C ARG A 666 32.16 -16.16 -6.75
N VAL A 667 32.94 -15.33 -7.44
CA VAL A 667 34.19 -15.72 -8.08
C VAL A 667 35.28 -15.78 -7.01
N VAL A 668 35.86 -16.96 -6.76
CA VAL A 668 36.73 -17.23 -5.60
C VAL A 668 38.02 -16.42 -5.65
N GLU A 669 38.65 -16.35 -6.82
CA GLU A 669 39.96 -15.71 -7.00
C GLU A 669 39.87 -14.18 -6.94
N THR A 670 38.83 -13.60 -7.56
CA THR A 670 38.68 -12.14 -7.67
C THR A 670 37.82 -11.53 -6.58
N ARG A 671 37.10 -12.37 -5.82
CA ARG A 671 36.00 -12.00 -4.91
C ARG A 671 34.83 -11.27 -5.61
N GLN A 672 34.74 -11.30 -6.93
CA GLN A 672 33.62 -10.71 -7.67
C GLN A 672 32.30 -11.37 -7.24
N VAL A 673 31.34 -10.55 -6.83
CA VAL A 673 29.98 -10.96 -6.55
C VAL A 673 29.15 -10.92 -7.84
N LEU A 674 28.31 -11.94 -8.03
CA LEU A 674 27.35 -12.08 -9.10
C LEU A 674 25.96 -12.15 -8.47
N ALA A 675 25.06 -11.22 -8.80
CA ALA A 675 23.68 -11.23 -8.33
C ALA A 675 22.74 -10.92 -9.49
N THR A 676 21.79 -11.81 -9.79
CA THR A 676 20.81 -11.60 -10.86
C THR A 676 19.48 -12.27 -10.55
N GLN A 677 18.40 -11.75 -11.15
CA GLN A 677 17.04 -12.28 -11.03
C GLN A 677 16.44 -12.44 -12.42
N PHE A 678 15.78 -13.58 -12.66
CA PHE A 678 15.17 -13.94 -13.93
C PHE A 678 13.74 -14.43 -13.71
N ASN A 679 12.78 -13.75 -14.34
CA ASN A 679 11.35 -14.03 -14.21
C ASN A 679 10.86 -14.83 -15.41
N PHE A 680 10.16 -15.93 -15.16
CA PHE A 680 9.57 -16.80 -16.17
C PHE A 680 8.18 -17.29 -15.74
N ARG A 681 7.46 -17.95 -16.65
CA ARG A 681 6.17 -18.57 -16.34
C ARG A 681 6.06 -19.94 -17.00
N LEU A 682 5.27 -20.83 -16.42
CA LEU A 682 4.93 -22.09 -17.06
C LEU A 682 3.84 -21.86 -18.11
N ARG A 683 4.05 -22.32 -19.34
CA ARG A 683 3.06 -22.20 -20.40
C ARG A 683 2.03 -23.31 -20.34
N THR A 684 0.77 -22.90 -20.30
CA THR A 684 -0.38 -23.77 -20.56
C THR A 684 -0.47 -24.07 -22.06
N PRO A 685 -0.93 -25.28 -22.46
CA PRO A 685 -1.14 -25.61 -23.86
C PRO A 685 -2.41 -24.95 -24.42
N ASP A 686 -2.38 -24.57 -25.68
CA ASP A 686 -3.52 -23.94 -26.36
C ASP A 686 -4.56 -24.98 -26.84
N LEU A 687 -5.82 -24.55 -26.96
CA LEU A 687 -6.89 -25.32 -27.60
C LEU A 687 -6.74 -25.29 -29.12
N ILE A 688 -6.64 -26.47 -29.73
CA ILE A 688 -6.55 -26.61 -31.18
C ILE A 688 -7.96 -26.61 -31.78
N ILE A 689 -8.32 -25.52 -32.46
CA ILE A 689 -9.66 -25.30 -33.03
C ILE A 689 -9.62 -25.41 -34.56
N ASN A 690 -10.10 -26.55 -35.08
CA ASN A 690 -10.06 -26.91 -36.50
C ASN A 690 -11.47 -26.85 -37.14
N PRO A 691 -11.76 -25.86 -38.01
CA PRO A 691 -12.99 -25.81 -38.77
C PRO A 691 -13.10 -26.95 -39.78
N ILE A 692 -14.28 -27.57 -39.90
CA ILE A 692 -14.57 -28.65 -40.83
C ILE A 692 -15.48 -28.12 -41.94
N GLY A 693 -14.99 -28.17 -43.18
CA GLY A 693 -15.71 -27.72 -44.37
C GLY A 693 -15.61 -26.21 -44.61
N LYS A 694 -16.40 -25.71 -45.57
CA LYS A 694 -16.51 -24.27 -45.87
C LYS A 694 -17.57 -23.63 -44.98
N ALA A 695 -17.33 -22.38 -44.57
CA ALA A 695 -18.28 -21.59 -43.82
C ALA A 695 -19.07 -20.67 -44.76
N ALA A 696 -20.41 -20.69 -44.68
CA ALA A 696 -21.30 -19.80 -45.41
C ALA A 696 -22.44 -19.32 -44.51
N VAL A 697 -22.94 -18.10 -44.75
CA VAL A 697 -24.02 -17.53 -43.93
C VAL A 697 -25.30 -18.36 -44.05
N GLY A 698 -25.81 -18.82 -42.91
CA GLY A 698 -27.01 -19.65 -42.81
C GLY A 698 -26.81 -21.14 -43.11
N GLU A 699 -25.58 -21.60 -43.36
CA GLU A 699 -25.26 -23.02 -43.54
C GLU A 699 -24.64 -23.62 -42.28
N LYS A 700 -24.97 -24.87 -41.96
CA LYS A 700 -24.45 -25.57 -40.79
C LYS A 700 -23.05 -26.10 -41.09
N MET A 701 -22.07 -25.66 -40.30
CA MET A 701 -20.70 -26.19 -40.31
C MET A 701 -20.37 -26.85 -38.97
N ALA A 702 -19.28 -27.60 -38.94
CA ALA A 702 -18.73 -28.19 -37.73
C ALA A 702 -17.33 -27.63 -37.42
N VAL A 703 -16.94 -27.64 -36.16
CA VAL A 703 -15.60 -27.30 -35.69
C VAL A 703 -15.16 -28.33 -34.66
N LYS A 704 -13.96 -28.87 -34.86
CA LYS A 704 -13.32 -29.81 -33.95
C LYS A 704 -12.39 -29.04 -33.01
N ILE A 705 -12.74 -28.98 -31.74
CA ILE A 705 -11.88 -28.47 -30.66
C ILE A 705 -11.13 -29.68 -30.10
N SER A 706 -9.82 -29.55 -29.93
CA SER A 706 -8.96 -30.63 -29.41
C SER A 706 -8.03 -30.10 -28.33
N PHE A 707 -7.81 -30.90 -27.30
CA PHE A 707 -6.98 -30.56 -26.15
C PHE A 707 -6.26 -31.82 -25.66
N THR A 708 -5.03 -31.68 -25.17
CA THR A 708 -4.31 -32.75 -24.47
C THR A 708 -4.01 -32.26 -23.06
N ASN A 709 -4.41 -33.03 -22.05
CA ASN A 709 -4.05 -32.74 -20.67
C ASN A 709 -2.52 -32.80 -20.53
N PRO A 710 -1.83 -31.71 -20.16
CA PRO A 710 -0.38 -31.73 -20.01
C PRO A 710 0.06 -32.33 -18.66
N LEU A 711 -0.85 -32.51 -17.70
CA LEU A 711 -0.49 -32.87 -16.33
C LEU A 711 -0.41 -34.39 -16.10
N PRO A 712 0.51 -34.84 -15.21
CA PRO A 712 0.55 -36.21 -14.69
C PRO A 712 -0.56 -36.48 -13.64
N GLN A 713 -1.74 -35.86 -13.80
CA GLN A 713 -2.92 -36.04 -12.96
C GLN A 713 -4.22 -35.81 -13.75
N VAL A 714 -5.33 -36.37 -13.25
CA VAL A 714 -6.67 -36.20 -13.82
C VAL A 714 -7.16 -34.76 -13.62
N LEU A 715 -7.57 -34.08 -14.69
CA LEU A 715 -8.33 -32.83 -14.63
C LEU A 715 -9.79 -33.18 -14.32
N LYS A 716 -10.41 -32.52 -13.34
CA LYS A 716 -11.76 -32.87 -12.88
C LYS A 716 -12.77 -31.80 -13.23
N ALA A 717 -13.99 -32.23 -13.56
CA ALA A 717 -15.12 -31.36 -13.87
C ALA A 717 -14.77 -30.26 -14.91
N VAL A 718 -14.07 -30.64 -15.96
CA VAL A 718 -13.60 -29.74 -17.02
C VAL A 718 -14.78 -29.15 -17.79
N ILE A 719 -14.75 -27.83 -17.96
CA ILE A 719 -15.74 -27.07 -18.72
C ILE A 719 -15.04 -26.35 -19.88
N PHE A 720 -15.56 -26.51 -21.10
CA PHE A 720 -15.17 -25.70 -22.24
C PHE A 720 -16.15 -24.55 -22.42
N HIS A 721 -15.64 -23.34 -22.62
CA HIS A 721 -16.39 -22.17 -23.06
C HIS A 721 -16.06 -21.91 -24.54
N VAL A 722 -17.07 -21.66 -25.37
CA VAL A 722 -16.89 -21.43 -26.81
C VAL A 722 -17.76 -20.27 -27.27
N GLU A 723 -17.20 -19.32 -28.01
CA GLU A 723 -17.92 -18.16 -28.53
C GLU A 723 -17.31 -17.61 -29.82
N GLY A 724 -18.11 -16.92 -30.63
CA GLY A 724 -17.60 -16.23 -31.80
C GLY A 724 -18.64 -15.30 -32.41
N LEU A 725 -18.34 -14.00 -32.44
CA LEU A 725 -19.25 -12.98 -32.98
C LEU A 725 -19.62 -13.30 -34.44
N GLY A 726 -20.90 -13.56 -34.69
CA GLY A 726 -21.41 -13.96 -36.01
C GLY A 726 -21.24 -15.44 -36.36
N LEU A 727 -20.79 -16.28 -35.42
CA LEU A 727 -20.62 -17.73 -35.54
C LEU A 727 -21.51 -18.49 -34.54
N LEU A 728 -21.40 -18.17 -33.25
CA LEU A 728 -22.25 -18.69 -32.17
C LEU A 728 -22.24 -17.73 -30.96
N PRO A 729 -23.35 -17.65 -30.20
CA PRO A 729 -23.35 -16.99 -28.88
C PRO A 729 -22.48 -17.78 -27.87
N PRO A 730 -22.07 -17.15 -26.75
CA PRO A 730 -21.27 -17.81 -25.72
C PRO A 730 -21.96 -19.05 -25.16
N ARG A 731 -21.25 -20.17 -25.11
CA ARG A 731 -21.78 -21.47 -24.67
C ARG A 731 -20.79 -22.21 -23.80
N LYS A 732 -21.28 -22.80 -22.71
CA LYS A 732 -20.53 -23.72 -21.84
C LYS A 732 -20.84 -25.18 -22.20
N ILE A 733 -19.83 -26.03 -22.15
CA ILE A 733 -19.89 -27.46 -22.43
C ILE A 733 -19.20 -28.17 -21.27
N ASN A 734 -19.98 -28.85 -20.43
CA ASN A 734 -19.44 -29.65 -19.33
C ASN A 734 -18.94 -30.97 -19.93
N TYR A 735 -17.63 -31.19 -19.94
CA TYR A 735 -17.03 -32.42 -20.47
C TYR A 735 -16.97 -33.53 -19.43
N GLY A 736 -16.68 -33.18 -18.17
CA GLY A 736 -16.39 -34.14 -17.11
C GLY A 736 -14.89 -34.24 -16.85
N ASP A 737 -14.40 -35.43 -16.50
CA ASP A 737 -13.00 -35.61 -16.15
C ASP A 737 -12.14 -35.95 -17.39
N ILE A 738 -10.88 -35.50 -17.39
CA ILE A 738 -9.88 -35.82 -18.43
C ILE A 738 -8.70 -36.50 -17.75
N ASP A 739 -8.43 -37.74 -18.13
CA ASP A 739 -7.32 -38.53 -17.59
C ASP A 739 -5.95 -37.89 -17.82
N SER A 740 -4.97 -38.30 -17.01
CA SER A 740 -3.58 -37.85 -17.13
C SER A 740 -3.03 -38.09 -18.55
N HIS A 741 -2.42 -37.07 -19.14
CA HIS A 741 -1.87 -37.08 -20.51
C HIS A 741 -2.86 -37.48 -21.63
N ALA A 742 -4.16 -37.54 -21.35
CA ALA A 742 -5.17 -37.91 -22.34
C ALA A 742 -5.48 -36.75 -23.31
N SER A 743 -5.62 -37.09 -24.59
CA SER A 743 -6.16 -36.19 -25.61
C SER A 743 -7.67 -36.35 -25.75
N VAL A 744 -8.39 -35.24 -25.69
CA VAL A 744 -9.84 -35.16 -25.91
C VAL A 744 -10.15 -34.35 -27.16
N SER A 745 -11.32 -34.61 -27.75
CA SER A 745 -11.84 -33.77 -28.81
C SER A 745 -13.35 -33.69 -28.82
N ILE A 746 -13.86 -32.48 -29.03
CA ILE A 746 -15.28 -32.14 -29.05
C ILE A 746 -15.59 -31.58 -30.44
N THR A 747 -16.66 -32.06 -31.07
CA THR A 747 -17.13 -31.53 -32.37
C THR A 747 -18.39 -30.71 -32.16
N GLU A 748 -18.24 -29.39 -32.17
CA GLU A 748 -19.36 -28.47 -32.08
C GLU A 748 -19.89 -28.06 -33.46
N HIS A 749 -21.19 -27.79 -33.52
CA HIS A 749 -21.86 -27.38 -34.75
C HIS A 749 -22.38 -25.96 -34.61
N LEU A 750 -22.12 -25.13 -35.62
CA LEU A 750 -22.50 -23.72 -35.63
C LEU A 750 -23.07 -23.31 -37.00
N VAL A 751 -23.84 -22.23 -37.01
CA VAL A 751 -24.48 -21.67 -38.21
C VAL A 751 -24.07 -20.19 -38.29
N PRO A 752 -23.14 -19.82 -39.18
CA PRO A 752 -22.67 -18.44 -39.27
C PRO A 752 -23.81 -17.48 -39.65
N THR A 753 -23.91 -16.36 -38.96
CA THR A 753 -24.91 -15.32 -39.23
C THR A 753 -24.30 -14.09 -39.93
N LEU A 754 -22.97 -13.91 -39.86
CA LEU A 754 -22.27 -12.78 -40.47
C LEU A 754 -21.11 -13.25 -41.35
N SER A 755 -21.07 -12.79 -42.60
CA SER A 755 -19.99 -13.09 -43.56
C SER A 755 -18.69 -12.33 -43.25
N GLY A 756 -17.61 -12.64 -43.96
CA GLY A 756 -16.28 -12.06 -43.79
C GLY A 756 -15.37 -12.85 -42.84
N LYS A 757 -14.26 -12.24 -42.41
CA LYS A 757 -13.34 -12.84 -41.43
C LYS A 757 -13.98 -12.79 -40.04
N ARG A 758 -14.13 -13.95 -39.41
CA ARG A 758 -14.67 -14.15 -38.06
C ARG A 758 -13.64 -14.88 -37.21
N LYS A 759 -13.70 -14.68 -35.89
CA LYS A 759 -12.89 -15.41 -34.91
C LYS A 759 -13.81 -16.30 -34.09
N LEU A 760 -13.41 -17.56 -33.95
CA LEU A 760 -13.96 -18.50 -33.00
C LEU A 760 -12.96 -18.63 -31.85
N LEU A 761 -13.41 -18.36 -30.64
CA LEU A 761 -12.61 -18.47 -29.42
C LEU A 761 -13.12 -19.68 -28.63
N ALA A 762 -12.20 -20.37 -27.97
CA ALA A 762 -12.54 -21.29 -26.90
C ALA A 762 -11.60 -21.10 -25.71
N SER A 763 -12.10 -21.39 -24.52
CA SER A 763 -11.29 -21.56 -23.32
C SER A 763 -11.72 -22.82 -22.56
N MET A 764 -10.85 -23.32 -21.70
CA MET A 764 -11.10 -24.47 -20.84
C MET A 764 -10.81 -24.07 -19.40
N ASP A 765 -11.69 -24.48 -18.50
CA ASP A 765 -11.63 -24.18 -17.08
C ASP A 765 -11.72 -25.47 -16.25
N CYS A 766 -10.82 -25.62 -15.28
CA CYS A 766 -10.85 -26.64 -14.23
C CYS A 766 -9.90 -26.25 -13.08
N LYS A 767 -10.11 -26.82 -11.89
CA LYS A 767 -9.31 -26.48 -10.69
C LYS A 767 -7.82 -26.82 -10.83
N GLN A 768 -7.48 -27.87 -11.57
CA GLN A 768 -6.11 -28.36 -11.72
C GLN A 768 -5.29 -27.60 -12.77
N LEU A 769 -5.95 -26.95 -13.73
CA LEU A 769 -5.32 -26.29 -14.87
C LEU A 769 -6.23 -25.17 -15.37
N THR A 770 -5.79 -23.94 -15.14
CA THR A 770 -6.45 -22.70 -15.56
C THR A 770 -5.79 -22.16 -16.83
N GLN A 771 -6.32 -21.07 -17.39
CA GLN A 771 -5.68 -20.29 -18.48
C GLN A 771 -5.36 -21.10 -19.75
N VAL A 772 -6.19 -22.09 -20.08
CA VAL A 772 -6.15 -22.80 -21.36
C VAL A 772 -7.12 -22.12 -22.33
N HIS A 773 -6.60 -21.66 -23.47
CA HIS A 773 -7.36 -20.89 -24.45
C HIS A 773 -6.97 -21.25 -25.89
N GLY A 774 -7.79 -20.89 -26.87
CA GLY A 774 -7.44 -21.05 -28.28
C GLY A 774 -8.33 -20.22 -29.18
N VAL A 775 -7.85 -19.96 -30.40
CA VAL A 775 -8.56 -19.13 -31.37
C VAL A 775 -8.37 -19.67 -32.79
N SER A 776 -9.43 -19.61 -33.61
CA SER A 776 -9.37 -19.94 -35.03
C SER A 776 -10.02 -18.84 -35.87
N ASN A 777 -9.37 -18.51 -37.00
CA ASN A 777 -9.90 -17.56 -37.96
C ASN A 777 -10.75 -18.29 -39.00
N ILE A 778 -12.06 -18.01 -39.02
CA ILE A 778 -13.01 -18.60 -39.96
C ILE A 778 -13.41 -17.54 -40.99
N THR A 779 -13.18 -17.81 -42.27
CA THR A 779 -13.67 -16.93 -43.35
C THR A 779 -15.03 -17.42 -43.83
N VAL A 780 -16.08 -16.66 -43.49
CA VAL A 780 -17.47 -16.99 -43.81
C VAL A 780 -17.84 -16.33 -45.13
N SER A 781 -18.19 -17.14 -46.14
CA SER A 781 -18.71 -16.64 -47.41
C SER A 781 -20.13 -16.10 -47.28
N ASN A 782 -20.50 -15.13 -48.13
CA ASN A 782 -21.91 -14.81 -48.33
C ASN A 782 -22.64 -16.06 -48.84
N LYS A 783 -23.89 -16.26 -48.41
CA LYS A 783 -24.73 -17.36 -48.89
C LYS A 783 -24.77 -17.33 -50.42
N SER A 784 -24.39 -18.42 -51.08
CA SER A 784 -24.45 -18.50 -52.53
C SER A 784 -25.91 -18.52 -52.97
N THR A 785 -26.35 -17.47 -53.66
CA THR A 785 -27.55 -17.50 -54.49
C THR A 785 -27.29 -18.37 -55.71
N THR A 786 -27.30 -19.69 -55.52
CA THR A 786 -27.57 -20.62 -56.62
C THR A 786 -28.99 -20.32 -57.11
N ALA A 787 -29.07 -19.78 -58.32
CA ALA A 787 -30.34 -19.62 -59.01
C ALA A 787 -30.88 -21.00 -59.42
N THR A 788 -32.21 -21.14 -59.33
CA THR A 788 -33.04 -22.32 -59.66
C THR A 788 -32.73 -23.62 -58.93
#